data_AF-A0A4U6W9U4-F1
#
_entry.id   AF-A0A4U6W9U4-F1
#
_cell.length_a   1.000
_cell.length_b   1.000
_cell.length_c   1.000
_cell.angle_alpha   90.00
_cell.angle_beta   90.00
_cell.angle_gamma   90.00
#
_symmetry.space_group_name_H-M   'P 1'
#
loop_
_entity.id
_entity.type
_entity.pdbx_description
1 polymer ?
#
loop_
_entity_poly.entity_id
_entity_poly.type
_entity_poly.pdbx_seq_one_letter_code
_entity_poly.pdbx_strand_id
1 'polypeptide(L)'
;MSSAAPPPPQPESPSAGAGAGGGGDKVLAAAQHIVKSLATSKNAADDMIRILSGFDNRLSSITNDHLFPSPDPSSGPASGSASASGSASASGSSASEISAAAAFDAADQLIQLWDATPEALVFEAPEDDVAQYLAAVDVAVDHLARGGPGGARAGVAVQLAMARLEEELRHLMVRHAVPIDPTGLFFSLRRLSLESMDDLDASSEFDAATPHSLDGTPAGPETARGAALGSNPFEDQVFDPVRPEAVDELRAIADRMARAGYSRELADAYCGVRRDVLDEYLSVLGVERLSIDEVQRIEWKLLNDKMKKWVHGVKTVVRVLLAGERRLCDQVLTASDDLMEECFLESTKGCIMQILSFGDAVAVCPRSPEKVPRILDMYEALSEVIPEMRDLCIGSSGDGVISDVQAILDRLGDAVRGNLFEFGKMLQQETSRRAMTAGEIHPMTRYVMNYLRLLVVYSETLDVLLADDNCDQDAFRNSDDQDQEHLQSMTPLGRRLLKLISYLEANLEEKSRLYEDAALECIFAMNNLLYIVQKVKDSELGKILGDHWIKRRSGKIRQYSKSYLRISWTKALSYFKEDGHGSGSGSGSGSGSGSGSGHSSSRMSIKERFKNFNMAFEEIYRNQTLWKVPDPQLREELKISISENVIPAYRAFLGRYGNQVDGGRNPGKYIKYTPEDLESQLSALFEGSSVSANHSRRRT
;
A
#
# COMPACT_ATOMS: atom_id res chain seq x y z
N MET A 1 0.35 29.59 -61.77
CA MET A 1 0.17 30.97 -62.27
C MET A 1 -0.27 31.78 -61.06
N SER A 2 0.65 32.50 -60.40
CA SER A 2 0.83 33.96 -60.49
C SER A 2 -0.42 34.72 -60.03
N SER A 3 -0.42 35.68 -59.10
CA SER A 3 0.53 36.73 -58.72
C SER A 3 -0.06 37.39 -57.44
N ALA A 4 0.67 37.56 -56.33
CA ALA A 4 1.52 38.69 -55.94
C ALA A 4 0.83 40.08 -55.86
N ALA A 5 1.05 40.76 -54.72
CA ALA A 5 0.40 41.97 -54.18
C ALA A 5 0.60 43.29 -54.98
N PRO A 6 0.03 44.42 -54.52
CA PRO A 6 0.84 45.33 -53.68
C PRO A 6 0.09 46.12 -52.56
N PRO A 7 0.83 46.75 -51.61
CA PRO A 7 0.32 47.61 -50.52
C PRO A 7 0.56 49.13 -50.80
N PRO A 8 0.55 50.03 -49.78
CA PRO A 8 -0.52 50.96 -49.39
C PRO A 8 -0.22 52.44 -49.77
N PRO A 9 -1.06 53.40 -49.32
CA PRO A 9 -0.53 54.72 -48.95
C PRO A 9 -0.98 55.15 -47.55
N GLN A 10 -0.01 55.59 -46.73
CA GLN A 10 -0.26 56.68 -45.77
C GLN A 10 -0.18 58.01 -46.53
N PRO A 11 -0.83 59.08 -46.04
CA PRO A 11 -0.01 60.05 -45.30
C PRO A 11 -0.76 60.89 -44.23
N GLU A 12 0.06 61.61 -43.48
CA GLU A 12 -0.17 62.89 -42.76
C GLU A 12 -0.75 62.88 -41.33
N SER A 13 0.13 63.22 -40.40
CA SER A 13 -0.18 63.98 -39.20
C SER A 13 -0.21 65.48 -39.52
N PRO A 14 -1.07 66.26 -38.83
CA PRO A 14 -0.47 67.41 -38.12
C PRO A 14 -1.09 67.72 -36.75
N SER A 15 -0.19 68.18 -35.87
CA SER A 15 -0.30 69.26 -34.88
C SER A 15 -1.34 69.26 -33.76
N ALA A 16 -0.79 69.46 -32.57
CA ALA A 16 -1.37 69.80 -31.28
C ALA A 16 -2.51 70.82 -31.26
N GLY A 17 -3.49 70.56 -30.39
CA GLY A 17 -4.46 71.51 -29.86
C GLY A 17 -4.97 71.02 -28.51
N ALA A 18 -4.66 71.76 -27.44
CA ALA A 18 -5.06 71.48 -26.07
C ALA A 18 -6.58 71.67 -25.87
N GLY A 19 -7.19 70.83 -25.02
CA GLY A 19 -8.57 70.98 -24.58
C GLY A 19 -8.94 69.90 -23.55
N ALA A 20 -8.95 70.29 -22.28
CA ALA A 20 -9.26 69.46 -21.13
C ALA A 20 -10.72 68.98 -21.12
N GLY A 21 -10.94 67.75 -20.64
CA GLY A 21 -12.26 67.20 -20.32
C GLY A 21 -12.46 65.78 -20.86
N GLY A 22 -12.03 64.75 -20.11
CA GLY A 22 -12.25 63.36 -20.56
C GLY A 22 -11.65 62.25 -19.71
N GLY A 23 -11.41 62.50 -18.42
CA GLY A 23 -10.95 61.46 -17.49
C GLY A 23 -12.08 60.57 -17.00
N GLY A 24 -13.24 61.16 -16.66
CA GLY A 24 -14.39 60.44 -16.11
C GLY A 24 -15.01 59.44 -17.09
N ASP A 25 -15.22 59.83 -18.34
CA ASP A 25 -15.89 58.98 -19.33
C ASP A 25 -15.04 57.77 -19.74
N LYS A 26 -13.71 57.88 -19.67
CA LYS A 26 -12.81 56.75 -19.96
C LYS A 26 -12.82 55.72 -18.82
N VAL A 27 -12.92 56.18 -17.57
CA VAL A 27 -13.05 55.30 -16.40
C VAL A 27 -14.42 54.63 -16.39
N LEU A 28 -15.48 55.38 -16.72
CA LEU A 28 -16.83 54.83 -16.80
C LEU A 28 -16.97 53.80 -17.93
N ALA A 29 -16.37 54.05 -19.10
CA ALA A 29 -16.35 53.11 -20.22
C ALA A 29 -15.54 51.85 -19.90
N ALA A 30 -14.41 51.99 -19.18
CA ALA A 30 -13.62 50.85 -18.72
C ALA A 30 -14.37 50.01 -17.69
N ALA A 31 -15.06 50.65 -16.72
CA ALA A 31 -15.89 49.97 -15.73
C ALA A 31 -17.06 49.22 -16.39
N GLN A 32 -17.73 49.84 -17.38
CA GLN A 32 -18.81 49.19 -18.12
C GLN A 32 -18.31 48.00 -18.96
N HIS A 33 -17.10 48.07 -19.51
CA HIS A 33 -16.49 46.94 -20.23
C HIS A 33 -16.17 45.78 -19.28
N ILE A 34 -15.65 46.06 -18.08
CA ILE A 34 -15.34 45.05 -17.07
C ILE A 34 -16.62 44.37 -16.56
N VAL A 35 -17.68 45.14 -16.29
CA VAL A 35 -18.99 44.60 -15.88
C VAL A 35 -19.60 43.72 -16.98
N LYS A 36 -19.45 44.11 -18.25
CA LYS A 36 -19.94 43.33 -19.40
C LYS A 36 -19.13 42.06 -19.63
N SER A 37 -17.82 42.08 -19.38
CA SER A 37 -16.97 40.89 -19.37
C SER A 37 -17.29 39.95 -18.20
N LEU A 38 -17.58 40.48 -17.01
CA LEU A 38 -17.97 39.67 -15.84
C LEU A 38 -19.34 39.01 -16.00
N ALA A 39 -20.30 39.68 -16.64
CA ALA A 39 -21.63 39.11 -16.91
C ALA A 39 -21.64 37.92 -17.90
N THR A 40 -20.54 37.69 -18.63
CA THR A 40 -20.42 36.54 -19.56
C THR A 40 -19.86 35.28 -18.91
N SER A 41 -19.30 35.38 -17.70
CA SER A 41 -18.77 34.26 -16.94
C SER A 41 -19.71 33.93 -15.79
N LYS A 42 -20.43 32.81 -15.91
CA LYS A 42 -21.52 32.42 -14.99
C LYS A 42 -21.06 32.18 -13.53
N ASN A 43 -19.74 32.11 -13.28
CA ASN A 43 -19.17 31.83 -11.96
C ASN A 43 -18.25 32.95 -11.44
N ALA A 44 -17.70 33.82 -12.30
CA ALA A 44 -16.72 34.82 -11.86
C ALA A 44 -17.33 35.97 -11.06
N ALA A 45 -18.62 36.27 -11.25
CA ALA A 45 -19.32 37.29 -10.47
C ALA A 45 -19.57 36.83 -9.03
N ASP A 46 -19.95 35.57 -8.82
CA ASP A 46 -20.16 35.01 -7.48
C ASP A 46 -18.84 34.83 -6.72
N ASP A 47 -17.76 34.44 -7.40
CA ASP A 47 -16.43 34.38 -6.80
C ASP A 47 -15.92 35.77 -6.39
N MET A 48 -16.20 36.80 -7.20
CA MET A 48 -15.79 38.17 -6.87
C MET A 48 -16.65 38.78 -5.75
N ILE A 49 -17.95 38.46 -5.67
CA ILE A 49 -18.81 38.85 -4.53
C ILE A 49 -18.32 38.16 -3.25
N ARG A 50 -17.94 36.88 -3.32
CA ARG A 50 -17.37 36.14 -2.20
C ARG A 50 -16.03 36.73 -1.74
N ILE A 51 -15.16 37.12 -2.67
CA ILE A 51 -13.89 37.79 -2.35
C ILE A 51 -14.15 39.18 -1.73
N LEU A 52 -15.04 39.99 -2.31
CA LEU A 52 -15.33 41.33 -1.82
C LEU A 52 -16.07 41.34 -0.48
N SER A 53 -16.92 40.34 -0.22
CA SER A 53 -17.55 40.14 1.10
C SER A 53 -16.55 39.84 2.22
N GLY A 54 -15.34 39.38 1.89
CA GLY A 54 -14.24 39.18 2.84
C GLY A 54 -13.49 40.46 3.24
N PHE A 55 -13.70 41.58 2.53
CA PHE A 55 -12.96 42.83 2.75
C PHE A 55 -13.75 43.91 3.51
N ASP A 56 -15.04 43.71 3.75
CA ASP A 56 -15.95 44.78 4.20
C ASP A 56 -15.64 45.32 5.61
N ASN A 57 -14.85 44.60 6.41
CA ASN A 57 -14.39 45.06 7.74
C ASN A 57 -12.92 45.55 7.77
N ARG A 58 -12.16 45.42 6.68
CA ARG A 58 -10.73 45.81 6.62
C ARG A 58 -10.47 47.17 5.98
N LEU A 59 -11.44 47.72 5.25
CA LEU A 59 -11.34 49.04 4.62
C LEU A 59 -11.82 50.19 5.52
N SER A 60 -12.65 49.91 6.53
CA SER A 60 -13.06 50.88 7.55
C SER A 60 -11.93 51.23 8.54
N SER A 61 -10.89 50.39 8.68
CA SER A 61 -9.73 50.65 9.55
C SER A 61 -8.58 51.41 8.87
N ILE A 62 -8.62 51.58 7.54
CA ILE A 62 -7.57 52.26 6.78
C ILE A 62 -8.13 53.57 6.21
N THR A 63 -8.41 54.55 7.07
CA THR A 63 -8.46 55.97 6.66
C THR A 63 -8.33 56.90 7.87
N ASN A 64 -7.13 57.44 8.11
CA ASN A 64 -6.85 58.89 8.08
C ASN A 64 -5.47 59.30 8.65
N ASP A 65 -4.74 58.43 9.36
CA ASP A 65 -3.51 58.86 10.06
C ASP A 65 -2.18 58.60 9.33
N HIS A 66 -2.17 57.92 8.18
CA HIS A 66 -0.91 57.49 7.54
C HIS A 66 -0.59 58.10 6.17
N LEU A 67 -1.32 59.12 5.70
CA LEU A 67 -1.09 59.65 4.34
C LEU A 67 -0.67 61.12 4.23
N PHE A 68 -0.58 61.89 5.32
CA PHE A 68 -0.04 63.26 5.29
C PHE A 68 0.72 63.62 6.58
N PRO A 69 2.06 63.77 6.57
CA PRO A 69 2.78 64.37 7.69
C PRO A 69 2.57 65.90 7.67
N SER A 70 2.06 66.46 8.76
CA SER A 70 1.99 67.92 8.97
C SER A 70 3.29 68.44 9.60
N PRO A 71 3.74 69.68 9.28
CA PRO A 71 5.00 70.22 9.76
C PRO A 71 4.88 70.85 11.17
N ASP A 72 5.84 70.57 12.03
CA ASP A 72 6.04 71.22 13.34
C ASP A 72 6.35 72.72 13.21
N PRO A 73 5.73 73.59 14.02
CA PRO A 73 6.26 74.90 14.32
C PRO A 73 6.82 74.93 15.75
N SER A 74 8.14 75.03 15.90
CA SER A 74 8.81 76.10 16.66
C SER A 74 10.21 75.70 17.13
N SER A 75 11.21 76.25 16.44
CA SER A 75 12.52 76.54 17.02
C SER A 75 12.78 78.04 16.89
N GLY A 76 13.05 78.72 17.99
CA GLY A 76 13.52 80.10 18.03
C GLY A 76 13.88 80.52 19.47
N PRO A 77 14.89 81.39 19.68
CA PRO A 77 16.12 80.92 20.32
C PRO A 77 16.46 81.57 21.68
N ALA A 78 17.61 81.16 22.20
CA ALA A 78 18.19 81.39 23.52
C ALA A 78 18.54 82.85 23.91
N SER A 79 18.39 83.11 25.21
CA SER A 79 19.22 83.96 26.09
C SER A 79 18.86 83.54 27.52
N GLY A 80 19.71 83.16 28.47
CA GLY A 80 21.07 83.54 28.77
C GLY A 80 21.08 84.25 30.14
N SER A 81 21.23 83.52 31.26
CA SER A 81 22.04 83.90 32.44
C SER A 81 21.75 83.09 33.71
N ALA A 82 22.82 82.54 34.28
CA ALA A 82 23.20 82.56 35.70
C ALA A 82 22.43 81.72 36.76
N SER A 83 23.10 80.61 37.15
CA SER A 83 23.43 80.20 38.53
C SER A 83 22.38 80.29 39.64
N ALA A 84 21.95 79.13 40.13
CA ALA A 84 21.85 78.86 41.56
C ALA A 84 21.86 77.35 41.83
N SER A 85 22.88 76.92 42.58
CA SER A 85 22.96 75.68 43.33
C SER A 85 21.71 75.44 44.18
N GLY A 86 21.17 74.21 44.17
CA GLY A 86 20.10 73.82 45.09
C GLY A 86 19.72 72.36 44.95
N SER A 87 20.28 71.53 45.82
CA SER A 87 19.83 70.18 46.14
C SER A 87 18.31 70.10 46.37
N ALA A 88 17.62 69.21 45.65
CA ALA A 88 16.33 68.68 46.06
C ALA A 88 16.19 67.22 45.59
N SER A 89 16.43 66.32 46.52
CA SER A 89 16.16 64.89 46.49
C SER A 89 14.67 64.58 46.63
N ALA A 90 14.25 63.45 46.04
CA ALA A 90 13.37 62.46 46.66
C ALA A 90 11.94 62.88 47.12
N SER A 91 11.06 63.22 46.18
CA SER A 91 9.60 63.32 46.46
C SER A 91 8.68 62.57 45.49
N GLY A 92 9.23 61.85 44.50
CA GLY A 92 8.44 61.09 43.51
C GLY A 92 8.26 59.60 43.79
N SER A 93 9.08 58.97 44.65
CA SER A 93 9.02 57.52 44.88
C SER A 93 7.93 57.11 45.87
N SER A 94 7.66 57.91 46.90
CA SER A 94 6.73 57.56 47.97
C SER A 94 5.26 57.55 47.54
N ALA A 95 4.83 58.47 46.65
CA ALA A 95 3.45 58.48 46.15
C ALA A 95 3.16 57.30 45.21
N SER A 96 4.14 56.90 44.40
CA SER A 96 4.07 55.73 43.53
C SER A 96 4.02 54.43 44.35
N GLU A 97 4.83 54.32 45.40
CA GLU A 97 4.83 53.16 46.32
C GLU A 97 3.53 53.03 47.13
N ILE A 98 2.95 54.14 47.59
CA ILE A 98 1.66 54.14 48.31
C ILE A 98 0.52 53.74 47.37
N SER A 99 0.53 54.21 46.12
CA SER A 99 -0.47 53.82 45.11
C SER A 99 -0.33 52.34 44.72
N ALA A 100 0.89 51.83 44.62
CA ALA A 100 1.15 50.43 44.31
C ALA A 100 0.75 49.49 45.46
N ALA A 101 0.98 49.88 46.70
CA ALA A 101 0.56 49.12 47.88
C ALA A 101 -0.97 49.04 48.00
N ALA A 102 -1.68 50.15 47.77
CA ALA A 102 -3.15 50.16 47.79
C ALA A 102 -3.77 49.32 46.66
N ALA A 103 -3.16 49.35 45.47
CA ALA A 103 -3.56 48.49 44.35
C ALA A 103 -3.31 47.00 44.67
N PHE A 104 -2.20 46.68 45.33
CA PHE A 104 -1.92 45.32 45.80
C PHE A 104 -2.92 44.87 46.88
N ASP A 105 -3.30 45.72 47.84
CA ASP A 105 -4.28 45.34 48.87
C ASP A 105 -5.68 45.04 48.28
N ALA A 106 -6.07 45.73 47.20
CA ALA A 106 -7.31 45.45 46.47
C ALA A 106 -7.23 44.14 45.67
N ALA A 107 -6.10 43.90 45.00
CA ALA A 107 -5.83 42.61 44.32
C ALA A 107 -5.79 41.44 45.31
N ASP A 108 -5.12 41.66 46.45
CA ASP A 108 -5.15 40.93 47.72
C ASP A 108 -6.50 40.26 48.02
N GLN A 109 -7.46 41.14 48.26
CA GLN A 109 -8.81 40.79 48.68
C GLN A 109 -9.60 40.09 47.57
N LEU A 110 -9.38 40.50 46.31
CA LEU A 110 -10.07 39.90 45.16
C LEU A 110 -9.60 38.46 44.95
N ILE A 111 -8.29 38.18 45.01
CA ILE A 111 -7.76 36.82 44.87
C ILE A 111 -8.28 35.92 46.00
N GLN A 112 -8.27 36.40 47.25
CA GLN A 112 -8.81 35.64 48.38
C GLN A 112 -10.32 35.39 48.28
N LEU A 113 -11.07 36.32 47.68
CA LEU A 113 -12.51 36.16 47.47
C LEU A 113 -12.81 35.01 46.51
N TRP A 114 -12.08 34.94 45.39
CA TRP A 114 -12.23 33.85 44.41
C TRP A 114 -11.75 32.51 44.94
N ASP A 115 -10.69 32.50 45.76
CA ASP A 115 -10.22 31.28 46.42
C ASP A 115 -11.21 30.75 47.46
N ALA A 116 -11.88 31.63 48.21
CA ALA A 116 -12.93 31.24 49.15
C ALA A 116 -14.15 30.58 48.46
N THR A 117 -14.26 30.70 47.13
CA THR A 117 -15.28 30.07 46.29
C THR A 117 -14.66 29.08 45.29
N PRO A 118 -14.19 27.90 45.72
CA PRO A 118 -13.51 26.94 44.85
C PRO A 118 -14.44 26.31 43.79
N GLU A 119 -15.75 26.33 44.01
CA GLU A 119 -16.75 25.79 43.07
C GLU A 119 -17.09 26.75 41.91
N ALA A 120 -16.74 28.04 42.02
CA ALA A 120 -17.15 29.08 41.07
C ALA A 120 -16.05 29.35 40.03
N LEU A 121 -16.21 28.89 38.80
CA LEU A 121 -15.16 29.04 37.78
C LEU A 121 -15.06 30.49 37.30
N VAL A 122 -13.84 31.04 37.32
CA VAL A 122 -13.57 32.45 36.97
C VAL A 122 -13.97 32.71 35.51
N PHE A 123 -13.64 31.79 34.61
CA PHE A 123 -13.94 31.92 33.18
C PHE A 123 -15.38 31.52 32.81
N GLU A 124 -16.21 31.17 33.79
CA GLU A 124 -17.67 31.05 33.62
C GLU A 124 -18.42 32.30 34.10
N ALA A 125 -17.71 33.24 34.74
CA ALA A 125 -18.23 34.54 35.15
C ALA A 125 -18.29 35.52 33.94
N PRO A 126 -18.98 36.66 34.08
CA PRO A 126 -18.97 37.71 33.06
C PRO A 126 -17.55 38.11 32.64
N GLU A 127 -17.35 38.48 31.37
CA GLU A 127 -16.04 38.88 30.82
C GLU A 127 -15.35 39.98 31.65
N ASP A 128 -16.14 40.88 32.26
CA ASP A 128 -15.65 41.94 33.14
C ASP A 128 -15.00 41.39 34.43
N ASP A 129 -15.50 40.28 34.97
CA ASP A 129 -14.99 39.65 36.19
C ASP A 129 -13.70 38.86 35.90
N VAL A 130 -13.63 38.22 34.72
CA VAL A 130 -12.41 37.58 34.20
C VAL A 130 -11.30 38.61 34.02
N ALA A 131 -11.59 39.74 33.36
CA ALA A 131 -10.63 40.81 33.14
C ALA A 131 -10.14 41.42 34.47
N GLN A 132 -11.05 41.62 35.44
CA GLN A 132 -10.70 42.12 36.77
C GLN A 132 -9.82 41.14 37.55
N TYR A 133 -10.12 39.85 37.49
CA TYR A 133 -9.30 38.82 38.14
C TYR A 133 -7.91 38.74 37.52
N LEU A 134 -7.80 38.69 36.19
CA LEU A 134 -6.51 38.65 35.50
C LEU A 134 -5.66 39.90 35.77
N ALA A 135 -6.29 41.09 35.84
CA ALA A 135 -5.61 42.33 36.22
C ALA A 135 -5.12 42.30 37.69
N ALA A 136 -5.91 41.73 38.61
CA ALA A 136 -5.48 41.55 39.99
C ALA A 136 -4.27 40.61 40.11
N VAL A 137 -4.25 39.53 39.32
CA VAL A 137 -3.08 38.62 39.24
C VAL A 137 -1.85 39.37 38.71
N ASP A 138 -2.01 40.19 37.66
CA ASP A 138 -0.91 40.99 37.12
C ASP A 138 -0.29 41.92 38.17
N VAL A 139 -1.13 42.61 38.95
CA VAL A 139 -0.69 43.49 40.05
C VAL A 139 0.05 42.71 41.13
N ALA A 140 -0.43 41.51 41.49
CA ALA A 140 0.20 40.66 42.50
C ALA A 140 1.58 40.14 42.05
N VAL A 141 1.70 39.67 40.80
CA VAL A 141 2.95 39.19 40.19
C VAL A 141 3.98 40.32 40.07
N ASP A 142 3.54 41.49 39.60
CA ASP A 142 4.36 42.69 39.50
C ASP A 142 4.88 43.16 40.88
N HIS A 143 4.04 43.10 41.91
CA HIS A 143 4.44 43.48 43.27
C HIS A 143 5.46 42.51 43.87
N LEU A 144 5.30 41.21 43.60
CA LEU A 144 6.27 40.18 43.99
C LEU A 144 7.62 40.38 43.27
N ALA A 145 7.61 40.68 41.97
CA ALA A 145 8.82 40.92 41.18
C ALA A 145 9.59 42.19 41.61
N ARG A 146 8.88 43.24 42.07
CA ARG A 146 9.49 44.51 42.54
C ARG A 146 10.17 44.41 43.91
N GLY A 147 9.95 43.35 44.69
CA GLY A 147 10.66 43.09 45.95
C GLY A 147 10.38 44.10 47.07
N GLY A 148 9.14 44.58 47.20
CA GLY A 148 8.74 45.56 48.21
C GLY A 148 8.42 44.99 49.62
N PRO A 149 8.17 45.85 50.63
CA PRO A 149 7.68 45.42 51.94
C PRO A 149 6.32 44.71 51.78
N GLY A 150 6.22 43.47 52.27
CA GLY A 150 5.03 42.62 52.07
C GLY A 150 5.22 41.46 51.10
N GLY A 151 6.44 41.22 50.60
CA GLY A 151 6.74 40.13 49.66
C GLY A 151 6.26 38.73 50.09
N ALA A 152 6.19 38.42 51.39
CA ALA A 152 5.61 37.17 51.88
C ALA A 152 4.09 37.08 51.62
N ARG A 153 3.35 38.18 51.79
CA ARG A 153 1.92 38.26 51.50
C ARG A 153 1.66 38.21 50.00
N ALA A 154 2.48 38.92 49.21
CA ALA A 154 2.44 38.83 47.75
C ALA A 154 2.76 37.41 47.24
N GLY A 155 3.70 36.70 47.88
CA GLY A 155 4.00 35.31 47.56
C GLY A 155 2.82 34.37 47.79
N VAL A 156 2.10 34.52 48.91
CA VAL A 156 0.89 33.73 49.20
C VAL A 156 -0.24 34.05 48.20
N ALA A 157 -0.47 35.33 47.90
CA ALA A 157 -1.47 35.75 46.92
C ALA A 157 -1.17 35.20 45.51
N VAL A 158 0.10 35.23 45.09
CA VAL A 158 0.53 34.65 43.80
C VAL A 158 0.37 33.13 43.82
N GLN A 159 0.76 32.43 44.89
CA GLN A 159 0.55 30.97 44.99
C GLN A 159 -0.93 30.59 44.84
N LEU A 160 -1.81 31.33 45.48
CA LEU A 160 -3.26 31.11 45.43
C LEU A 160 -3.82 31.36 44.02
N ALA A 161 -3.42 32.48 43.42
CA ALA A 161 -3.79 32.81 42.06
C ALA A 161 -3.29 31.77 41.05
N MET A 162 -2.05 31.28 41.19
CA MET A 162 -1.48 30.28 40.28
C MET A 162 -2.17 28.92 40.41
N ALA A 163 -2.44 28.46 41.64
CA ALA A 163 -3.18 27.22 41.86
C ALA A 163 -4.60 27.28 41.24
N ARG A 164 -5.26 28.44 41.34
CA ARG A 164 -6.56 28.63 40.69
C ARG A 164 -6.46 28.70 39.18
N LEU A 165 -5.50 29.44 38.63
CA LEU A 165 -5.27 29.51 37.18
C LEU A 165 -4.91 28.15 36.58
N GLU A 166 -4.20 27.30 37.32
CA GLU A 166 -3.90 25.92 36.93
C GLU A 166 -5.18 25.08 36.79
N GLU A 167 -6.13 25.21 37.71
CA GLU A 167 -7.41 24.50 37.65
C GLU A 167 -8.33 25.04 36.55
N GLU A 168 -8.41 26.36 36.38
CA GLU A 168 -9.17 26.99 35.29
C GLU A 168 -8.60 26.59 33.92
N LEU A 169 -7.27 26.50 33.79
CA LEU A 169 -6.61 26.00 32.58
C LEU A 169 -7.09 24.57 32.25
N ARG A 170 -7.11 23.68 33.25
CA ARG A 170 -7.58 22.30 33.06
C ARG A 170 -9.03 22.26 32.60
N HIS A 171 -9.90 23.01 33.28
CA HIS A 171 -11.33 23.04 32.97
C HIS A 171 -11.62 23.57 31.57
N LEU A 172 -10.98 24.69 31.18
CA LEU A 172 -11.12 25.28 29.85
C LEU A 172 -10.66 24.31 28.76
N MET A 173 -9.54 23.64 28.95
CA MET A 173 -9.02 22.68 27.98
C MET A 173 -9.92 21.47 27.79
N VAL A 174 -10.50 20.92 28.88
CA VAL A 174 -11.43 19.79 28.80
C VAL A 174 -12.76 20.22 28.17
N ARG A 175 -13.32 21.36 28.58
CA ARG A 175 -14.61 21.87 28.10
C ARG A 175 -14.59 22.21 26.61
N HIS A 176 -13.47 22.76 26.13
CA HIS A 176 -13.32 23.20 24.75
C HIS A 176 -12.62 22.18 23.84
N ALA A 177 -12.30 20.98 24.35
CA ALA A 177 -11.81 19.88 23.55
C ALA A 177 -12.84 19.47 22.48
N VAL A 178 -12.39 19.33 21.23
CA VAL A 178 -13.25 18.96 20.10
C VAL A 178 -13.26 17.44 19.93
N PRO A 179 -14.39 16.73 20.15
CA PRO A 179 -14.43 15.29 19.99
C PRO A 179 -14.20 14.90 18.53
N ILE A 180 -13.47 13.81 18.31
CA ILE A 180 -13.24 13.26 16.97
C ILE A 180 -14.47 12.45 16.55
N ASP A 181 -15.08 12.80 15.42
CA ASP A 181 -16.06 11.94 14.76
C ASP A 181 -15.35 10.87 13.90
N PRO A 182 -15.41 9.58 14.28
CA PRO A 182 -14.83 8.50 13.49
C PRO A 182 -15.52 8.39 12.12
N THR A 183 -16.80 8.74 11.97
CA THR A 183 -17.46 8.60 10.66
C THR A 183 -16.97 9.62 9.63
N GLY A 184 -16.86 10.90 9.98
CA GLY A 184 -16.36 11.96 9.09
C GLY A 184 -14.93 11.75 8.57
N LEU A 185 -14.02 11.30 9.43
CA LEU A 185 -12.64 10.99 9.04
C LEU A 185 -12.56 9.70 8.19
N PHE A 186 -13.24 8.63 8.59
CA PHE A 186 -13.20 7.37 7.85
C PHE A 186 -13.85 7.46 6.44
N PHE A 187 -14.82 8.35 6.20
CA PHE A 187 -15.42 8.52 4.86
C PHE A 187 -14.50 9.28 3.88
N SER A 188 -13.77 10.30 4.34
CA SER A 188 -12.74 10.96 3.54
C SER A 188 -11.58 10.00 3.21
N LEU A 189 -11.32 9.05 4.10
CA LEU A 189 -10.16 8.15 4.04
C LEU A 189 -10.44 6.80 3.38
N ARG A 190 -11.69 6.32 3.36
CA ARG A 190 -12.11 5.16 2.54
C ARG A 190 -11.90 5.39 1.04
N ARG A 191 -11.85 6.64 0.59
CA ARG A 191 -11.53 6.98 -0.81
C ARG A 191 -10.08 6.64 -1.19
N LEU A 192 -9.20 6.39 -0.22
CA LEU A 192 -7.81 5.95 -0.42
C LEU A 192 -7.61 4.43 -0.29
N SER A 193 -8.55 3.70 0.33
CA SER A 193 -8.40 2.26 0.60
C SER A 193 -9.26 1.37 -0.30
N LEU A 194 -10.08 1.94 -1.20
CA LEU A 194 -10.91 1.20 -2.13
C LEU A 194 -10.23 0.98 -3.49
N GLU A 195 -8.96 0.61 -3.48
CA GLU A 195 -8.35 -0.12 -4.57
C GLU A 195 -7.50 -1.23 -3.93
N SER A 196 -7.86 -2.49 -4.20
CA SER A 196 -7.21 -3.72 -3.71
C SER A 196 -7.66 -4.23 -2.33
N MET A 197 -8.40 -5.35 -2.36
CA MET A 197 -8.08 -6.61 -1.64
C MET A 197 -9.32 -7.39 -1.14
N ASP A 198 -10.54 -6.85 -1.24
CA ASP A 198 -11.76 -7.53 -0.76
C ASP A 198 -12.29 -8.64 -1.71
N ASP A 199 -11.76 -8.78 -2.93
CA ASP A 199 -12.17 -9.86 -3.87
C ASP A 199 -11.52 -11.23 -3.58
N LEU A 200 -10.70 -11.35 -2.53
CA LEU A 200 -9.99 -12.60 -2.22
C LEU A 200 -10.55 -13.37 -1.01
N ASP A 201 -11.53 -12.82 -0.28
CA ASP A 201 -12.12 -13.47 0.90
C ASP A 201 -13.42 -14.23 0.60
N ALA A 202 -13.73 -14.47 -0.68
CA ALA A 202 -14.70 -15.48 -1.07
C ALA A 202 -14.06 -16.87 -0.91
N SER A 203 -14.20 -17.42 0.30
CA SER A 203 -14.08 -18.83 0.64
C SER A 203 -14.44 -19.74 -0.54
N SER A 204 -13.50 -20.55 -1.04
CA SER A 204 -13.83 -21.75 -1.80
C SER A 204 -13.52 -22.98 -0.95
N GLU A 205 -14.48 -23.30 -0.07
CA GLU A 205 -14.82 -24.70 0.10
C GLU A 205 -15.09 -25.30 -1.28
N PHE A 206 -14.50 -26.45 -1.45
CA PHE A 206 -14.52 -27.26 -2.64
C PHE A 206 -15.95 -27.74 -2.90
N ASP A 207 -16.62 -27.24 -3.94
CA ASP A 207 -17.72 -27.97 -4.55
C ASP A 207 -17.42 -28.26 -6.02
N ALA A 208 -17.41 -29.55 -6.33
CA ALA A 208 -16.92 -30.14 -7.55
C ALA A 208 -18.10 -30.62 -8.40
N ALA A 209 -18.92 -29.72 -8.93
CA ALA A 209 -19.90 -30.06 -9.96
C ALA A 209 -20.57 -28.83 -10.62
N THR A 210 -19.92 -28.13 -11.56
CA THR A 210 -20.60 -27.64 -12.78
C THR A 210 -19.61 -27.11 -13.84
N PRO A 211 -19.84 -27.34 -15.16
CA PRO A 211 -18.92 -26.96 -16.22
C PRO A 211 -19.15 -25.53 -16.73
N HIS A 212 -18.06 -24.91 -17.19
CA HIS A 212 -18.02 -23.70 -17.99
C HIS A 212 -19.12 -23.62 -19.05
N SER A 213 -19.75 -22.45 -19.17
CA SER A 213 -20.35 -21.99 -20.42
C SER A 213 -19.72 -20.66 -20.80
N LEU A 214 -18.97 -20.70 -21.89
CA LEU A 214 -18.53 -19.55 -22.67
C LEU A 214 -19.77 -18.92 -23.31
N ASP A 215 -19.95 -17.61 -23.18
CA ASP A 215 -20.42 -16.85 -24.33
C ASP A 215 -19.80 -15.45 -24.32
N GLY A 216 -19.36 -15.03 -25.50
CA GLY A 216 -18.52 -13.86 -25.69
C GLY A 216 -19.29 -12.64 -26.17
N THR A 217 -18.74 -11.46 -25.89
CA THR A 217 -18.60 -10.38 -26.88
C THR A 217 -17.58 -9.35 -26.41
N PRO A 218 -16.85 -8.70 -27.33
CA PRO A 218 -15.60 -8.00 -27.03
C PRO A 218 -15.81 -6.49 -26.90
N ALA A 219 -15.23 -5.89 -25.86
CA ALA A 219 -14.91 -4.46 -25.84
C ALA A 219 -13.71 -4.23 -24.93
N GLY A 220 -12.52 -4.18 -25.54
CA GLY A 220 -11.38 -3.46 -24.96
C GLY A 220 -11.45 -1.97 -25.34
N PRO A 221 -10.41 -1.19 -25.02
CA PRO A 221 -10.28 -0.50 -23.73
C PRO A 221 -10.02 1.02 -23.94
N GLU A 222 -9.67 1.73 -22.88
CA GLU A 222 -9.05 3.07 -22.88
C GLU A 222 -9.98 4.28 -23.04
N THR A 223 -10.34 4.91 -21.92
CA THR A 223 -10.18 6.36 -21.65
C THR A 223 -10.79 6.69 -20.29
N ALA A 224 -10.00 6.54 -19.22
CA ALA A 224 -10.22 7.24 -17.94
C ALA A 224 -8.94 7.26 -17.08
N ARG A 225 -7.77 7.35 -17.73
CA ARG A 225 -6.51 7.74 -17.07
C ARG A 225 -6.18 9.14 -17.56
N GLY A 226 -6.40 10.14 -16.71
CA GLY A 226 -5.98 11.51 -16.97
C GLY A 226 -7.02 12.55 -16.60
N ALA A 227 -7.24 12.76 -15.30
CA ALA A 227 -7.64 14.04 -14.70
C ALA A 227 -7.96 13.87 -13.19
N ALA A 228 -6.96 13.50 -12.39
CA ALA A 228 -6.99 13.68 -10.93
C ALA A 228 -5.55 13.54 -10.37
N LEU A 229 -4.60 14.25 -10.99
CA LEU A 229 -3.31 14.54 -10.35
C LEU A 229 -3.44 15.93 -9.75
N GLY A 230 -3.40 16.04 -8.42
CA GLY A 230 -3.07 17.31 -7.78
C GLY A 230 -3.95 17.82 -6.62
N SER A 231 -4.62 16.98 -5.83
CA SER A 231 -5.09 17.45 -4.52
C SER A 231 -5.06 16.31 -3.49
N ASN A 232 -4.09 16.38 -2.57
CA ASN A 232 -4.10 15.58 -1.36
C ASN A 232 -5.35 15.99 -0.54
N PRO A 233 -6.27 15.09 -0.16
CA PRO A 233 -7.41 15.44 0.69
C PRO A 233 -7.01 15.96 2.07
N PHE A 234 -5.74 15.80 2.44
CA PHE A 234 -5.14 16.22 3.70
C PHE A 234 -4.62 17.67 3.69
N GLU A 235 -4.45 18.31 2.53
CA GLU A 235 -3.89 19.69 2.50
C GLU A 235 -4.89 20.75 2.99
N ASP A 236 -6.20 20.46 2.98
CA ASP A 236 -7.24 21.48 3.23
C ASP A 236 -8.04 21.30 4.54
N GLN A 237 -7.78 20.29 5.37
CA GLN A 237 -8.57 20.05 6.59
C GLN A 237 -7.74 20.29 7.86
N VAL A 238 -7.65 21.57 8.25
CA VAL A 238 -7.07 22.01 9.53
C VAL A 238 -7.95 21.50 10.66
N PHE A 239 -7.45 20.54 11.44
CA PHE A 239 -8.06 20.12 12.70
C PHE A 239 -7.53 20.99 13.84
N ASP A 240 -8.43 21.76 14.45
CA ASP A 240 -8.12 22.52 15.66
C ASP A 240 -8.61 21.72 16.88
N PRO A 241 -7.68 21.24 17.74
CA PRO A 241 -8.02 20.36 18.86
C PRO A 241 -8.84 21.05 19.96
N VAL A 242 -8.83 22.39 19.98
CA VAL A 242 -9.56 23.25 20.92
C VAL A 242 -10.30 24.30 20.11
N ARG A 243 -11.51 24.67 20.56
CA ARG A 243 -12.27 25.76 19.92
C ARG A 243 -11.47 27.07 19.95
N PRO A 244 -11.44 27.85 18.85
CA PRO A 244 -10.62 29.06 18.75
C PRO A 244 -10.95 30.11 19.82
N GLU A 245 -12.20 30.15 20.29
CA GLU A 245 -12.68 31.04 21.35
C GLU A 245 -11.92 30.89 22.67
N ALA A 246 -11.49 29.67 23.01
CA ALA A 246 -10.78 29.39 24.27
C ALA A 246 -9.26 29.57 24.16
N VAL A 247 -8.71 29.65 22.94
CA VAL A 247 -7.25 29.71 22.75
C VAL A 247 -6.67 31.02 23.31
N ASP A 248 -7.37 32.13 23.14
CA ASP A 248 -6.94 33.43 23.65
C ASP A 248 -6.95 33.47 25.18
N GLU A 249 -7.94 32.84 25.81
CA GLU A 249 -8.05 32.69 27.27
C GLU A 249 -6.93 31.79 27.82
N LEU A 250 -6.69 30.64 27.18
CA LEU A 250 -5.61 29.73 27.55
C LEU A 250 -4.23 30.40 27.42
N ARG A 251 -3.99 31.17 26.34
CA ARG A 251 -2.77 31.96 26.17
C ARG A 251 -2.62 32.99 27.28
N ALA A 252 -3.69 33.71 27.62
CA ALA A 252 -3.68 34.72 28.66
C ALA A 252 -3.34 34.14 30.06
N ILE A 253 -3.76 32.91 30.34
CA ILE A 253 -3.39 32.17 31.55
C ILE A 253 -1.92 31.74 31.48
N ALA A 254 -1.50 31.12 30.37
CA ALA A 254 -0.14 30.61 30.18
C ALA A 254 0.92 31.71 30.31
N ASP A 255 0.70 32.88 29.69
CA ASP A 255 1.60 34.04 29.78
C ASP A 255 1.74 34.58 31.22
N ARG A 256 0.68 34.48 32.02
CA ARG A 256 0.68 34.90 33.43
C ARG A 256 1.42 33.91 34.32
N MET A 257 1.18 32.61 34.13
CA MET A 257 1.89 31.55 34.86
C MET A 257 3.39 31.56 34.53
N ALA A 258 3.75 31.75 33.26
CA ALA A 258 5.14 31.86 32.83
C ALA A 258 5.83 33.09 33.46
N ARG A 259 5.18 34.27 33.48
CA ARG A 259 5.72 35.48 34.13
C ARG A 259 5.87 35.32 35.65
N ALA A 260 5.03 34.53 36.30
CA ALA A 260 5.11 34.25 37.72
C ALA A 260 6.19 33.21 38.09
N GLY A 261 6.82 32.55 37.10
CA GLY A 261 7.83 31.50 37.30
C GLY A 261 7.25 30.10 37.52
N TYR A 262 5.97 29.88 37.20
CA TYR A 262 5.26 28.60 37.37
C TYR A 262 5.20 27.79 36.06
N SER A 263 6.29 27.81 35.28
CA SER A 263 6.34 27.14 33.97
C SER A 263 6.21 25.62 34.07
N ARG A 264 6.66 25.03 35.19
CA ARG A 264 6.60 23.57 35.42
C ARG A 264 5.17 23.13 35.71
N GLU A 265 4.48 23.85 36.58
CA GLU A 265 3.09 23.60 36.95
C GLU A 265 2.17 23.79 35.74
N LEU A 266 2.45 24.81 34.90
CA LEU A 266 1.80 25.00 33.61
C LEU A 266 2.02 23.80 32.67
N ALA A 267 3.27 23.32 32.53
CA ALA A 267 3.59 22.15 31.70
C ALA A 267 2.88 20.88 32.19
N ASP A 268 2.91 20.63 33.51
CA ASP A 268 2.28 19.46 34.13
C ASP A 268 0.75 19.48 33.94
N ALA A 269 0.11 20.65 34.13
CA ALA A 269 -1.32 20.81 33.91
C ALA A 269 -1.71 20.65 32.44
N TYR A 270 -0.99 21.31 31.53
CA TYR A 270 -1.22 21.22 30.09
C TYR A 270 -1.05 19.79 29.59
N CYS A 271 0.12 19.18 29.87
CA CYS A 271 0.44 17.83 29.39
C CYS A 271 -0.50 16.78 29.96
N GLY A 272 -0.93 16.91 31.22
CA GLY A 272 -1.90 16.01 31.83
C GLY A 272 -3.21 15.95 31.04
N VAL A 273 -3.83 17.11 30.82
CA VAL A 273 -5.12 17.18 30.11
C VAL A 273 -4.99 16.75 28.65
N ARG A 274 -3.94 17.22 27.94
CA ARG A 274 -3.76 16.86 26.53
C ARG A 274 -3.50 15.38 26.33
N ARG A 275 -2.77 14.74 27.24
CA ARG A 275 -2.51 13.29 27.21
C ARG A 275 -3.80 12.49 27.35
N ASP A 276 -4.66 12.86 28.29
CA ASP A 276 -5.94 12.17 28.51
C ASP A 276 -6.85 12.29 27.28
N VAL A 277 -6.89 13.47 26.66
CA VAL A 277 -7.65 13.74 25.43
C VAL A 277 -7.10 12.95 24.24
N LEU A 278 -5.77 12.90 24.06
CA LEU A 278 -5.13 12.11 23.01
C LEU A 278 -5.37 10.60 23.19
N ASP A 279 -5.41 10.11 24.44
CA ASP A 279 -5.71 8.72 24.75
C ASP A 279 -7.17 8.35 24.41
N GLU A 280 -8.12 9.26 24.64
CA GLU A 280 -9.51 9.10 24.19
C GLU A 280 -9.59 9.03 22.66
N TYR A 281 -8.87 9.91 21.96
CA TYR A 281 -8.80 9.91 20.50
C TYR A 281 -8.24 8.62 19.92
N LEU A 282 -7.17 8.06 20.51
CA LEU A 282 -6.63 6.76 20.08
C LEU A 282 -7.63 5.63 20.27
N SER A 283 -8.39 5.67 21.36
CA SER A 283 -9.43 4.68 21.65
C SER A 283 -10.55 4.74 20.61
N VAL A 284 -10.96 5.95 20.18
CA VAL A 284 -11.95 6.15 19.11
C VAL A 284 -11.44 5.66 17.75
N LEU A 285 -10.16 5.89 17.44
CA LEU A 285 -9.52 5.41 16.22
C LEU A 285 -9.31 3.88 16.20
N GLY A 286 -9.51 3.21 17.33
CA GLY A 286 -9.31 1.77 17.47
C GLY A 286 -7.84 1.35 17.53
N VAL A 287 -6.95 2.28 17.88
CA VAL A 287 -5.55 2.00 18.18
C VAL A 287 -5.49 1.58 19.65
N GLU A 288 -5.64 0.29 19.93
CA GLU A 288 -5.65 -0.22 21.31
C GLU A 288 -4.24 -0.44 21.87
N ARG A 289 -4.06 -0.26 23.19
CA ARG A 289 -2.85 -0.71 23.89
C ARG A 289 -2.90 -2.23 24.02
N LEU A 290 -2.07 -2.92 23.26
CA LEU A 290 -1.94 -4.36 23.32
C LEU A 290 -0.49 -4.74 23.62
N SER A 291 -0.33 -5.65 24.57
CA SER A 291 0.96 -6.28 24.84
C SER A 291 1.33 -7.27 23.74
N ILE A 292 2.63 -7.53 23.58
CA ILE A 292 3.16 -8.55 22.65
C ILE A 292 2.44 -9.89 22.83
N ASP A 293 2.22 -10.26 24.10
CA ASP A 293 1.60 -11.48 24.55
C ASP A 293 0.12 -11.59 24.14
N GLU A 294 -0.62 -10.47 24.13
CA GLU A 294 -2.01 -10.42 23.70
C GLU A 294 -2.10 -10.52 22.17
N VAL A 295 -1.25 -9.78 21.45
CA VAL A 295 -1.23 -9.81 19.97
C VAL A 295 -0.96 -11.22 19.44
N GLN A 296 -0.07 -11.98 20.10
CA GLN A 296 0.23 -13.37 19.72
C GLN A 296 -0.94 -14.35 19.94
N ARG A 297 -1.86 -14.05 20.86
CA ARG A 297 -3.00 -14.93 21.20
C ARG A 297 -4.25 -14.64 20.36
N ILE A 298 -4.30 -13.50 19.67
CA ILE A 298 -5.44 -13.08 18.86
C ILE A 298 -5.53 -13.94 17.58
N GLU A 299 -6.75 -14.33 17.21
CA GLU A 299 -7.03 -15.00 15.95
C GLU A 299 -6.72 -14.09 14.75
N TRP A 300 -6.18 -14.66 13.66
CA TRP A 300 -5.76 -13.91 12.48
C TRP A 300 -6.81 -12.94 11.93
N LYS A 301 -8.09 -13.34 11.84
CA LYS A 301 -9.15 -12.47 11.31
C LYS A 301 -9.27 -11.16 12.10
N LEU A 302 -9.28 -11.26 13.42
CA LEU A 302 -9.35 -10.10 14.30
C LEU A 302 -8.04 -9.30 14.28
N LEU A 303 -6.89 -9.97 14.22
CA LEU A 303 -5.60 -9.29 14.11
C LEU A 303 -5.50 -8.49 12.81
N ASN A 304 -5.92 -9.06 11.69
CA ASN A 304 -5.97 -8.40 10.39
C ASN A 304 -6.83 -7.11 10.43
N ASP A 305 -7.99 -7.15 11.07
CA ASP A 305 -8.84 -5.96 11.24
C ASP A 305 -8.18 -4.90 12.13
N LYS A 306 -7.50 -5.32 13.22
CA LYS A 306 -6.74 -4.40 14.07
C LYS A 306 -5.55 -3.78 13.33
N MET A 307 -4.82 -4.54 12.51
CA MET A 307 -3.73 -4.03 11.68
C MET A 307 -4.24 -3.00 10.67
N LYS A 308 -5.39 -3.24 10.02
CA LYS A 308 -6.02 -2.25 9.12
C LYS A 308 -6.38 -0.96 9.85
N LYS A 309 -6.99 -1.05 11.04
CA LYS A 309 -7.30 0.13 11.87
C LYS A 309 -6.04 0.85 12.31
N TRP A 310 -4.98 0.12 12.66
CA TRP A 310 -3.69 0.73 13.03
C TRP A 310 -3.06 1.48 11.86
N VAL A 311 -3.00 0.88 10.66
CA VAL A 311 -2.51 1.52 9.42
C VAL A 311 -3.20 2.86 9.20
N HIS A 312 -4.52 2.87 9.41
CA HIS A 312 -5.33 4.07 9.30
C HIS A 312 -5.09 5.09 10.43
N GLY A 313 -5.01 4.58 11.66
CA GLY A 313 -4.80 5.34 12.88
C GLY A 313 -3.48 6.08 12.87
N VAL A 314 -2.39 5.46 12.41
CA VAL A 314 -1.06 6.09 12.35
C VAL A 314 -1.07 7.32 11.45
N LYS A 315 -1.62 7.21 10.24
CA LYS A 315 -1.71 8.34 9.31
C LYS A 315 -2.55 9.47 9.90
N THR A 316 -3.66 9.14 10.57
CA THR A 316 -4.54 10.13 11.21
C THR A 316 -3.87 10.80 12.40
N VAL A 317 -3.20 10.01 13.26
CA VAL A 317 -2.50 10.52 14.44
C VAL A 317 -1.42 11.52 14.01
N VAL A 318 -0.55 11.16 13.07
CA VAL A 318 0.54 12.05 12.66
C VAL A 318 0.02 13.28 11.92
N ARG A 319 -0.81 13.11 10.89
CA ARG A 319 -1.26 14.20 10.02
C ARG A 319 -2.26 15.14 10.66
N VAL A 320 -3.08 14.65 11.59
CA VAL A 320 -4.21 15.39 12.15
C VAL A 320 -3.95 15.72 13.61
N LEU A 321 -3.66 14.72 14.44
CA LEU A 321 -3.58 14.91 15.90
C LEU A 321 -2.27 15.58 16.33
N LEU A 322 -1.12 15.06 15.89
CA LEU A 322 0.18 15.63 16.24
C LEU A 322 0.36 17.01 15.58
N ALA A 323 -0.07 17.18 14.32
CA ALA A 323 -0.05 18.49 13.68
C ALA A 323 -0.97 19.51 14.37
N GLY A 324 -2.18 19.08 14.79
CA GLY A 324 -3.10 19.92 15.56
C GLY A 324 -2.54 20.28 16.95
N GLU A 325 -1.92 19.32 17.64
CA GLU A 325 -1.30 19.54 18.94
C GLU A 325 -0.11 20.50 18.85
N ARG A 326 0.73 20.36 17.81
CA ARG A 326 1.83 21.30 17.57
C ARG A 326 1.31 22.73 17.41
N ARG A 327 0.27 22.92 16.59
CA ARG A 327 -0.36 24.24 16.41
C ARG A 327 -0.94 24.78 17.72
N LEU A 328 -1.55 23.92 18.55
CA LEU A 328 -2.08 24.35 19.84
C LEU A 328 -0.97 24.79 20.79
N CYS A 329 0.13 24.03 20.88
CA CYS A 329 1.31 24.43 21.63
C CYS A 329 1.86 25.77 21.13
N ASP A 330 2.00 25.95 19.80
CA ASP A 330 2.48 27.20 19.19
C ASP A 330 1.56 28.39 19.52
N GLN A 331 0.24 28.15 19.64
CA GLN A 331 -0.74 29.20 19.93
C GLN A 331 -0.87 29.54 21.41
N VAL A 332 -0.72 28.59 22.33
CA VAL A 332 -0.95 28.77 23.78
C VAL A 332 0.34 29.08 24.53
N LEU A 333 1.47 28.45 24.16
CA LEU A 333 2.74 28.52 24.90
C LEU A 333 3.73 29.49 24.24
N THR A 334 3.27 30.69 23.88
CA THR A 334 4.08 31.71 23.20
C THR A 334 5.20 32.31 24.06
N ALA A 335 5.19 32.06 25.37
CA ALA A 335 6.11 32.68 26.32
C ALA A 335 7.54 32.10 26.30
N SER A 336 7.73 30.84 25.88
CA SER A 336 9.03 30.18 25.86
C SER A 336 9.06 29.02 24.85
N ASP A 337 10.02 29.07 23.92
CA ASP A 337 10.22 28.02 22.91
C ASP A 337 10.61 26.67 23.57
N ASP A 338 11.42 26.71 24.63
CA ASP A 338 11.83 25.49 25.37
C ASP A 338 10.62 24.79 26.02
N LEU A 339 9.68 25.57 26.55
CA LEU A 339 8.46 25.06 27.19
C LEU A 339 7.51 24.44 26.15
N MET A 340 7.43 25.05 24.97
CA MET A 340 6.62 24.57 23.86
C MET A 340 7.09 23.20 23.37
N GLU A 341 8.39 23.02 23.16
CA GLU A 341 8.97 21.74 22.75
C GLU A 341 8.80 20.66 23.83
N GLU A 342 9.04 21.00 25.10
CA GLU A 342 8.86 20.07 26.23
C GLU A 342 7.39 19.62 26.35
N CYS A 343 6.44 20.55 26.29
CA CYS A 343 5.01 20.23 26.41
C CYS A 343 4.49 19.40 25.22
N PHE A 344 4.93 19.71 23.99
CA PHE A 344 4.56 18.93 22.82
C PHE A 344 5.06 17.49 22.92
N LEU A 345 6.32 17.28 23.32
CA LEU A 345 6.89 15.94 23.46
C LEU A 345 6.23 15.16 24.60
N GLU A 346 6.06 15.74 25.79
CA GLU A 346 5.49 15.03 26.94
C GLU A 346 3.97 14.76 26.85
N SER A 347 3.23 15.56 26.07
CA SER A 347 1.83 15.28 25.74
C SER A 347 1.69 14.16 24.70
N THR A 348 2.52 14.15 23.66
CA THR A 348 2.41 13.22 22.53
C THR A 348 3.11 11.87 22.72
N LYS A 349 4.09 11.80 23.63
CA LYS A 349 4.89 10.59 23.93
C LYS A 349 4.05 9.35 24.19
N GLY A 350 2.99 9.45 24.99
CA GLY A 350 2.11 8.31 25.29
C GLY A 350 1.44 7.75 24.03
N CYS A 351 0.98 8.64 23.16
CA CYS A 351 0.34 8.32 21.89
C CYS A 351 1.30 7.64 20.91
N ILE A 352 2.50 8.21 20.76
CA ILE A 352 3.54 7.65 19.88
C ILE A 352 3.99 6.28 20.39
N MET A 353 4.25 6.14 21.69
CA MET A 353 4.64 4.86 22.29
C MET A 353 3.56 3.79 22.10
N GLN A 354 2.28 4.13 22.18
CA GLN A 354 1.18 3.21 21.94
C GLN A 354 1.17 2.70 20.49
N ILE A 355 1.35 3.59 19.52
CA ILE A 355 1.49 3.22 18.10
C ILE A 355 2.68 2.28 17.90
N LEU A 356 3.85 2.65 18.44
CA LEU A 356 5.09 1.90 18.27
C LEU A 356 5.01 0.53 18.96
N SER A 357 4.40 0.45 20.14
CA SER A 357 4.26 -0.80 20.90
C SER A 357 3.43 -1.85 20.13
N PHE A 358 2.37 -1.44 19.42
CA PHE A 358 1.61 -2.35 18.57
C PHE A 358 2.43 -2.79 17.34
N GLY A 359 3.15 -1.87 16.69
CA GLY A 359 4.07 -2.21 15.59
C GLY A 359 5.13 -3.23 16.01
N ASP A 360 5.73 -3.04 17.18
CA ASP A 360 6.73 -3.96 17.74
C ASP A 360 6.13 -5.33 18.07
N ALA A 361 4.94 -5.35 18.69
CA ALA A 361 4.22 -6.59 18.99
C ALA A 361 3.93 -7.42 17.74
N VAL A 362 3.54 -6.76 16.64
CA VAL A 362 3.33 -7.42 15.32
C VAL A 362 4.66 -7.91 14.74
N ALA A 363 5.74 -7.14 14.83
CA ALA A 363 7.05 -7.54 14.31
C ALA A 363 7.62 -8.81 14.99
N VAL A 364 7.34 -8.98 16.29
CA VAL A 364 7.78 -10.13 17.11
C VAL A 364 6.86 -11.36 16.97
N CYS A 365 5.70 -11.23 16.33
CA CYS A 365 4.75 -12.33 16.19
C CYS A 365 5.33 -13.53 15.41
N PRO A 366 4.81 -14.76 15.65
CA PRO A 366 5.18 -15.93 14.88
C PRO A 366 5.02 -15.67 13.37
N ARG A 367 6.08 -16.01 12.65
CA ARG A 367 6.18 -15.83 11.21
C ARG A 367 5.16 -16.71 10.51
N SER A 368 4.38 -16.12 9.63
CA SER A 368 3.48 -16.79 8.71
C SER A 368 3.37 -15.98 7.42
N PRO A 369 3.44 -16.62 6.24
CA PRO A 369 3.38 -15.92 4.95
C PRO A 369 2.11 -15.08 4.80
N GLU A 370 0.98 -15.54 5.34
CA GLU A 370 -0.32 -14.84 5.25
C GLU A 370 -0.32 -13.44 5.88
N LYS A 371 0.57 -13.17 6.84
CA LYS A 371 0.69 -11.87 7.51
C LYS A 371 1.48 -10.84 6.71
N VAL A 372 2.34 -11.27 5.78
CA VAL A 372 3.28 -10.40 5.08
C VAL A 372 2.63 -9.18 4.41
N PRO A 373 1.50 -9.31 3.67
CA PRO A 373 0.85 -8.16 3.04
C PRO A 373 0.43 -7.10 4.07
N ARG A 374 -0.08 -7.52 5.24
CA ARG A 374 -0.50 -6.58 6.28
C ARG A 374 0.67 -5.96 7.03
N ILE A 375 1.77 -6.69 7.20
CA ILE A 375 3.01 -6.11 7.77
C ILE A 375 3.59 -5.09 6.77
N LEU A 376 3.50 -5.34 5.46
CA LEU A 376 3.89 -4.37 4.43
C LEU A 376 3.01 -3.12 4.46
N ASP A 377 1.68 -3.26 4.59
CA ASP A 377 0.78 -2.10 4.76
C ASP A 377 1.19 -1.25 5.97
N MET A 378 1.57 -1.89 7.09
CA MET A 378 2.06 -1.20 8.29
C MET A 378 3.40 -0.51 8.06
N TYR A 379 4.33 -1.17 7.35
CA TYR A 379 5.63 -0.62 6.99
C TYR A 379 5.49 0.62 6.11
N GLU A 380 4.66 0.56 5.06
CA GLU A 380 4.41 1.69 4.16
C GLU A 380 3.73 2.85 4.89
N ALA A 381 2.73 2.57 5.72
CA ALA A 381 2.06 3.60 6.49
C ALA A 381 3.01 4.32 7.46
N LEU A 382 3.95 3.58 8.07
CA LEU A 382 4.94 4.16 8.97
C LEU A 382 6.03 4.93 8.20
N SER A 383 6.49 4.41 7.06
CA SER A 383 7.50 5.08 6.24
C SER A 383 6.99 6.38 5.62
N GLU A 384 5.71 6.43 5.24
CA GLU A 384 5.05 7.63 4.72
C GLU A 384 4.98 8.76 5.75
N VAL A 385 4.78 8.45 7.04
CA VAL A 385 4.59 9.48 8.08
C VAL A 385 5.90 9.95 8.73
N ILE A 386 7.02 9.23 8.54
CA ILE A 386 8.32 9.62 9.13
C ILE A 386 8.78 11.03 8.72
N PRO A 387 8.69 11.45 7.44
CA PRO A 387 9.05 12.81 7.04
C PRO A 387 8.18 13.86 7.74
N GLU A 388 6.88 13.62 7.82
CA GLU A 388 5.93 14.52 8.48
C GLU A 388 6.20 14.60 9.99
N MET A 389 6.54 13.48 10.64
CA MET A 389 6.96 13.49 12.05
C MET A 389 8.25 14.27 12.27
N ARG A 390 9.20 14.21 11.33
CA ARG A 390 10.45 15.00 11.41
C ARG A 390 10.18 16.50 11.34
N ASP A 391 9.18 16.91 10.57
CA ASP A 391 8.79 18.31 10.48
C ASP A 391 8.09 18.81 11.77
N LEU A 392 7.40 17.92 12.50
CA LEU A 392 6.71 18.25 13.76
C LEU A 392 7.63 18.22 14.99
N CYS A 393 8.58 17.28 15.03
CA CYS A 393 9.51 17.07 16.14
C CYS A 393 10.81 17.86 15.90
N ILE A 394 10.84 19.11 16.37
CA ILE A 394 12.03 19.98 16.32
C ILE A 394 12.88 19.74 17.58
N GLY A 395 14.21 19.70 17.44
CA GLY A 395 15.16 19.60 18.56
C GLY A 395 15.73 18.20 18.85
N SER A 396 16.72 18.13 19.75
CA SER A 396 17.50 16.91 20.06
C SER A 396 16.68 15.80 20.73
N SER A 397 15.62 16.16 21.46
CA SER A 397 14.67 15.20 22.06
C SER A 397 13.73 14.60 21.01
N GLY A 398 13.44 15.35 19.94
CA GLY A 398 12.67 14.87 18.78
C GLY A 398 13.42 13.82 17.97
N ASP A 399 14.74 13.96 17.82
CA ASP A 399 15.59 12.98 17.13
C ASP A 399 15.52 11.58 17.76
N GLY A 400 15.40 11.50 19.10
CA GLY A 400 15.21 10.25 19.81
C GLY A 400 13.92 9.54 19.40
N VAL A 401 12.81 10.29 19.34
CA VAL A 401 11.49 9.77 18.91
C VAL A 401 11.55 9.27 17.47
N ILE A 402 12.17 10.03 16.56
CA ILE A 402 12.31 9.61 15.15
C ILE A 402 13.18 8.36 15.04
N SER A 403 14.24 8.24 15.84
CA SER A 403 15.08 7.04 15.90
C SER A 403 14.28 5.83 16.40
N ASP A 404 13.41 5.98 17.39
CA ASP A 404 12.55 4.90 17.87
C ASP A 404 11.54 4.46 16.81
N VAL A 405 10.94 5.41 16.08
CA VAL A 405 10.03 5.13 14.95
C VAL A 405 10.77 4.38 13.84
N GLN A 406 11.98 4.81 13.48
CA GLN A 406 12.83 4.13 12.51
C GLN A 406 13.20 2.72 12.96
N ALA A 407 13.52 2.52 14.24
CA ALA A 407 13.83 1.20 14.78
C ALA A 407 12.65 0.23 14.65
N ILE A 408 11.40 0.70 14.85
CA ILE A 408 10.20 -0.13 14.63
C ILE A 408 9.99 -0.39 13.13
N LEU A 409 10.21 0.59 12.27
CA LEU A 409 10.15 0.41 10.82
C LEU A 409 11.14 -0.69 10.36
N ASP A 410 12.36 -0.65 10.86
CA ASP A 410 13.39 -1.66 10.56
C ASP A 410 12.98 -3.05 11.06
N ARG A 411 12.42 -3.15 12.26
CA ARG A 411 11.89 -4.41 12.81
C ARG A 411 10.74 -4.98 11.99
N LEU A 412 9.83 -4.14 11.48
CA LEU A 412 8.77 -4.56 10.56
C LEU A 412 9.38 -5.06 9.24
N GLY A 413 10.40 -4.37 8.71
CA GLY A 413 11.17 -4.82 7.55
C GLY A 413 11.85 -6.18 7.76
N ASP A 414 12.47 -6.39 8.92
CA ASP A 414 13.07 -7.67 9.33
C ASP A 414 12.02 -8.78 9.47
N ALA A 415 10.83 -8.45 9.98
CA ALA A 415 9.72 -9.38 10.05
C ALA A 415 9.32 -9.81 8.63
N VAL A 416 9.19 -8.90 7.67
CA VAL A 416 8.91 -9.24 6.25
C VAL A 416 10.01 -10.13 5.66
N ARG A 417 11.29 -9.75 5.80
CA ARG A 417 12.43 -10.55 5.33
C ARG A 417 12.43 -11.95 5.91
N GLY A 418 12.25 -12.06 7.23
CA GLY A 418 12.18 -13.32 7.95
C GLY A 418 11.01 -14.20 7.51
N ASN A 419 9.83 -13.61 7.29
CA ASN A 419 8.66 -14.34 6.80
C ASN A 419 8.87 -14.87 5.38
N LEU A 420 9.44 -14.07 4.47
CA LEU A 420 9.78 -14.52 3.13
C LEU A 420 10.84 -15.63 3.13
N PHE A 421 11.75 -15.62 4.12
CA PHE A 421 12.75 -16.67 4.30
C PHE A 421 12.13 -17.97 4.80
N GLU A 422 11.30 -17.89 5.83
CA GLU A 422 10.59 -19.04 6.36
C GLU A 422 9.63 -19.64 5.33
N PHE A 423 8.95 -18.82 4.54
CA PHE A 423 8.14 -19.29 3.43
C PHE A 423 8.97 -20.09 2.40
N GLY A 424 10.14 -19.59 2.01
CA GLY A 424 11.06 -20.33 1.13
C GLY A 424 11.49 -21.68 1.73
N LYS A 425 11.80 -21.72 3.02
CA LYS A 425 12.14 -22.95 3.73
C LYS A 425 10.95 -23.92 3.79
N MET A 426 9.74 -23.44 4.04
CA MET A 426 8.52 -24.27 4.02
C MET A 426 8.32 -24.92 2.64
N LEU A 427 8.53 -24.17 1.56
CA LEU A 427 8.43 -24.71 0.20
C LEU A 427 9.46 -25.82 -0.08
N GLN A 428 10.66 -25.70 0.47
CA GLN A 428 11.69 -26.75 0.35
C GLN A 428 11.39 -27.98 1.21
N GLN A 429 10.84 -27.79 2.40
CA GLN A 429 10.61 -28.87 3.38
C GLN A 429 9.25 -29.56 3.23
N GLU A 430 8.40 -29.12 2.30
CA GLU A 430 7.09 -29.69 2.03
C GLU A 430 7.20 -31.12 1.45
N THR A 431 7.24 -32.12 2.35
CA THR A 431 7.40 -33.55 2.04
C THR A 431 6.09 -34.32 1.91
N SER A 432 4.94 -33.63 1.81
CA SER A 432 3.64 -34.29 1.65
C SER A 432 3.66 -35.29 0.50
N ARG A 433 3.40 -36.56 0.82
CA ARG A 433 3.45 -37.70 -0.10
C ARG A 433 2.18 -37.87 -0.94
N ARG A 434 1.30 -36.87 -0.98
CA ARG A 434 0.03 -36.97 -1.69
C ARG A 434 0.24 -36.70 -3.18
N ALA A 435 0.47 -37.75 -3.96
CA ALA A 435 0.43 -37.67 -5.42
C ALA A 435 -1.01 -37.35 -5.88
N MET A 436 -1.15 -36.49 -6.90
CA MET A 436 -2.45 -36.17 -7.49
C MET A 436 -2.89 -37.32 -8.40
N THR A 437 -4.04 -37.93 -8.14
CA THR A 437 -4.46 -39.18 -8.79
C THR A 437 -4.49 -39.15 -10.33
N ALA A 438 -4.61 -37.97 -10.95
CA ALA A 438 -4.70 -37.79 -12.40
C ALA A 438 -3.65 -36.84 -13.00
N GLY A 439 -2.57 -36.53 -12.27
CA GLY A 439 -1.53 -35.61 -12.74
C GLY A 439 -1.98 -34.15 -12.85
N GLU A 440 -3.02 -33.76 -12.09
CA GLU A 440 -3.56 -32.39 -12.09
C GLU A 440 -2.57 -31.34 -11.54
N ILE A 441 -2.94 -30.06 -11.65
CA ILE A 441 -2.21 -28.96 -11.03
C ILE A 441 -2.23 -29.14 -9.51
N HIS A 442 -1.06 -29.11 -8.89
CA HIS A 442 -0.92 -29.27 -7.45
C HIS A 442 -1.45 -28.01 -6.72
N PRO A 443 -2.20 -28.14 -5.61
CA PRO A 443 -2.72 -27.00 -4.85
C PRO A 443 -1.63 -26.02 -4.40
N MET A 444 -0.46 -26.52 -4.00
CA MET A 444 0.71 -25.68 -3.67
C MET A 444 1.11 -24.75 -4.82
N THR A 445 1.08 -25.22 -6.06
CA THR A 445 1.38 -24.39 -7.23
C THR A 445 0.42 -23.21 -7.32
N ARG A 446 -0.87 -23.43 -7.05
CA ARG A 446 -1.87 -22.36 -7.04
C ARG A 446 -1.64 -21.38 -5.90
N TYR A 447 -1.43 -21.89 -4.70
CA TYR A 447 -1.18 -21.09 -3.50
C TYR A 447 0.04 -20.19 -3.68
N VAL A 448 1.19 -20.76 -4.05
CA VAL A 448 2.43 -20.02 -4.25
C VAL A 448 2.26 -18.97 -5.34
N MET A 449 1.73 -19.31 -6.51
CA MET A 449 1.60 -18.32 -7.59
C MET A 449 0.64 -17.18 -7.25
N ASN A 450 -0.44 -17.45 -6.50
CA ASN A 450 -1.32 -16.39 -6.01
C ASN A 450 -0.62 -15.51 -4.97
N TYR A 451 0.16 -16.11 -4.08
CA TYR A 451 0.95 -15.38 -3.10
C TYR A 451 2.02 -14.48 -3.75
N LEU A 452 2.76 -14.99 -4.73
CA LEU A 452 3.75 -14.18 -5.47
C LEU A 452 3.09 -13.04 -6.23
N ARG A 453 1.89 -13.24 -6.79
CA ARG A 453 1.10 -12.18 -7.42
C ARG A 453 0.78 -11.05 -6.45
N LEU A 454 0.45 -11.39 -5.20
CA LEU A 454 0.17 -10.40 -4.16
C LEU A 454 1.43 -9.59 -3.80
N LEU A 455 2.59 -10.24 -3.69
CA LEU A 455 3.85 -9.55 -3.38
C LEU A 455 4.26 -8.54 -4.46
N VAL A 456 3.91 -8.77 -5.72
CA VAL A 456 4.25 -7.85 -6.81
C VAL A 456 3.53 -6.50 -6.69
N VAL A 457 2.40 -6.42 -5.98
CA VAL A 457 1.75 -5.14 -5.69
C VAL A 457 2.67 -4.24 -4.84
N TYR A 458 3.51 -4.83 -4.00
CA TYR A 458 4.44 -4.15 -3.10
C TYR A 458 5.87 -4.08 -3.69
N SER A 459 6.00 -4.00 -5.03
CA SER A 459 7.30 -4.16 -5.68
C SER A 459 8.35 -3.13 -5.26
N GLU A 460 7.95 -1.86 -5.19
CA GLU A 460 8.85 -0.76 -4.83
C GLU A 460 9.33 -0.90 -3.37
N THR A 461 8.40 -1.16 -2.45
CA THR A 461 8.69 -1.36 -1.02
C THR A 461 9.57 -2.58 -0.78
N LEU A 462 9.28 -3.70 -1.45
CA LEU A 462 10.09 -4.92 -1.33
C LEU A 462 11.47 -4.78 -1.95
N ASP A 463 11.63 -4.01 -3.04
CA ASP A 463 12.94 -3.76 -3.63
C ASP A 463 13.84 -2.97 -2.67
N VAL A 464 13.29 -2.01 -1.92
CA VAL A 464 14.01 -1.29 -0.85
C VAL A 464 14.36 -2.23 0.30
N LEU A 465 13.39 -3.00 0.81
CA LEU A 465 13.59 -3.90 1.94
C LEU A 465 14.58 -5.05 1.69
N LEU A 466 14.69 -5.49 0.43
CA LEU A 466 15.55 -6.61 0.02
C LEU A 466 16.90 -6.14 -0.54
N ALA A 467 17.16 -4.84 -0.65
CA ALA A 467 18.41 -4.32 -1.22
C ALA A 467 19.67 -4.80 -0.48
N ASP A 468 19.59 -4.92 0.85
CA ASP A 468 20.69 -5.33 1.73
C ASP A 468 20.68 -6.83 2.10
N ASP A 469 19.73 -7.62 1.58
CA ASP A 469 19.63 -9.04 1.90
C ASP A 469 20.74 -9.83 1.17
N ASN A 470 21.90 -9.97 1.83
CA ASN A 470 23.04 -10.77 1.37
C ASN A 470 22.72 -12.28 1.24
N CYS A 471 21.52 -12.74 1.61
CA CYS A 471 21.10 -14.15 1.52
C CYS A 471 21.01 -14.73 0.09
N ASP A 472 21.27 -13.93 -0.95
CA ASP A 472 21.03 -14.29 -2.34
C ASP A 472 22.28 -14.70 -3.15
N GLN A 473 23.48 -14.67 -2.57
CA GLN A 473 24.71 -14.99 -3.32
C GLN A 473 24.96 -16.50 -3.53
N ASP A 474 24.45 -17.38 -2.65
CA ASP A 474 24.88 -18.79 -2.65
C ASP A 474 24.03 -19.74 -3.52
N ALA A 475 22.78 -19.40 -3.84
CA ALA A 475 21.86 -20.35 -4.48
C ALA A 475 22.07 -20.55 -6.00
N PHE A 476 22.80 -19.65 -6.67
CA PHE A 476 22.93 -19.65 -8.13
C PHE A 476 24.39 -19.74 -8.63
N ARG A 477 25.35 -20.10 -7.78
CA ARG A 477 26.77 -20.25 -8.18
C ARG A 477 27.03 -21.35 -9.23
N ASN A 478 26.03 -22.15 -9.55
CA ASN A 478 26.09 -23.25 -10.54
C ASN A 478 25.30 -22.96 -11.84
N SER A 479 24.84 -21.71 -12.08
CA SER A 479 24.12 -21.36 -13.31
C SER A 479 25.06 -20.95 -14.44
N ASP A 480 24.60 -21.08 -15.70
CA ASP A 480 25.33 -20.64 -16.89
C ASP A 480 25.68 -19.13 -16.84
N ASP A 481 26.76 -18.68 -17.49
CA ASP A 481 27.22 -17.28 -17.48
C ASP A 481 26.10 -16.27 -17.84
N GLN A 482 25.22 -16.65 -18.79
CA GLN A 482 24.08 -15.83 -19.21
C GLN A 482 22.97 -15.70 -18.15
N ASP A 483 22.77 -16.73 -17.32
CA ASP A 483 21.81 -16.68 -16.22
C ASP A 483 22.33 -15.76 -15.10
N GLN A 484 23.65 -15.69 -14.93
CA GLN A 484 24.29 -14.86 -13.91
C GLN A 484 24.21 -13.37 -14.26
N GLU A 485 24.42 -12.99 -15.52
CA GLU A 485 24.19 -11.62 -16.01
C GLU A 485 22.71 -11.22 -15.89
N HIS A 486 21.77 -12.12 -16.22
CA HIS A 486 20.33 -11.86 -16.06
C HIS A 486 19.95 -11.64 -14.59
N LEU A 487 20.49 -12.44 -13.67
CA LEU A 487 20.29 -12.28 -12.21
C LEU A 487 20.83 -10.95 -11.68
N GLN A 488 21.96 -10.48 -12.20
CA GLN A 488 22.55 -9.18 -11.81
C GLN A 488 21.71 -8.01 -12.31
N SER A 489 21.03 -8.16 -13.45
CA SER A 489 20.12 -7.14 -14.00
C SER A 489 18.74 -7.08 -13.33
N MET A 490 18.37 -8.11 -12.57
CA MET A 490 17.07 -8.15 -11.87
C MET A 490 17.05 -7.29 -10.61
N THR A 491 15.85 -6.80 -10.28
CA THR A 491 15.60 -6.17 -8.98
C THR A 491 15.77 -7.17 -7.83
N PRO A 492 16.03 -6.71 -6.59
CA PRO A 492 16.07 -7.57 -5.41
C PRO A 492 14.83 -8.45 -5.26
N LEU A 493 13.63 -7.89 -5.45
CA LEU A 493 12.39 -8.66 -5.48
C LEU A 493 12.40 -9.70 -6.59
N GLY A 494 12.83 -9.34 -7.79
CA GLY A 494 12.91 -10.27 -8.93
C GLY A 494 13.76 -11.49 -8.62
N ARG A 495 14.94 -11.30 -8.02
CA ARG A 495 15.80 -12.41 -7.55
C ARG A 495 15.10 -13.27 -6.50
N ARG A 496 14.40 -12.64 -5.56
CA ARG A 496 13.68 -13.36 -4.50
C ARG A 496 12.52 -14.19 -5.04
N LEU A 497 11.69 -13.62 -5.91
CA LEU A 497 10.58 -14.32 -6.56
C LEU A 497 11.09 -15.48 -7.40
N LEU A 498 12.17 -15.28 -8.16
CA LEU A 498 12.81 -16.34 -8.94
C LEU A 498 13.24 -17.51 -8.05
N LYS A 499 13.84 -17.24 -6.89
CA LYS A 499 14.26 -18.25 -5.91
C LYS A 499 13.07 -19.03 -5.34
N LEU A 500 11.99 -18.35 -4.98
CA LEU A 500 10.75 -19.00 -4.50
C LEU A 500 10.12 -19.88 -5.58
N ILE A 501 10.10 -19.43 -6.85
CA ILE A 501 9.62 -20.24 -7.98
C ILE A 501 10.53 -21.45 -8.19
N SER A 502 11.85 -21.30 -8.10
CA SER A 502 12.80 -22.41 -8.19
C SER A 502 12.60 -23.45 -7.08
N TYR A 503 12.28 -23.03 -5.85
CA TYR A 503 11.94 -23.95 -4.76
C TYR A 503 10.63 -24.70 -5.02
N LEU A 504 9.62 -24.01 -5.54
CA LEU A 504 8.39 -24.66 -5.98
C LEU A 504 8.68 -25.67 -7.12
N GLU A 505 9.44 -25.29 -8.15
CA GLU A 505 9.80 -26.17 -9.27
C GLU A 505 10.53 -27.43 -8.77
N ALA A 506 11.53 -27.29 -7.88
CA ALA A 506 12.27 -28.40 -7.32
C ALA A 506 11.37 -29.33 -6.48
N ASN A 507 10.48 -28.75 -5.67
CA ASN A 507 9.53 -29.51 -4.86
C ASN A 507 8.51 -30.28 -5.74
N LEU A 508 8.05 -29.67 -6.84
CA LEU A 508 7.18 -30.32 -7.80
C LEU A 508 7.89 -31.44 -8.57
N GLU A 509 9.18 -31.28 -8.87
CA GLU A 509 9.99 -32.34 -9.48
C GLU A 509 10.20 -33.53 -8.53
N GLU A 510 10.38 -33.28 -7.24
CA GLU A 510 10.41 -34.35 -6.25
C GLU A 510 9.05 -35.07 -6.16
N LYS A 511 7.95 -34.31 -6.15
CA LYS A 511 6.59 -34.87 -6.13
C LYS A 511 6.25 -35.62 -7.42
N SER A 512 6.79 -35.23 -8.57
CA SER A 512 6.55 -35.96 -9.82
C SER A 512 7.15 -37.37 -9.74
N ARG A 513 8.25 -37.58 -9.03
CA ARG A 513 8.88 -38.91 -8.86
C ARG A 513 8.08 -39.88 -7.98
N LEU A 514 6.94 -39.44 -7.43
CA LEU A 514 6.03 -40.29 -6.66
C LEU A 514 5.10 -41.12 -7.56
N TYR A 515 4.99 -40.82 -8.86
CA TYR A 515 4.20 -41.63 -9.79
C TYR A 515 4.97 -42.87 -10.22
N GLU A 516 4.26 -43.99 -10.37
CA GLU A 516 4.85 -45.23 -10.90
C GLU A 516 5.09 -45.13 -12.42
N ASP A 517 4.25 -44.36 -13.14
CA ASP A 517 4.33 -44.18 -14.59
C ASP A 517 5.12 -42.91 -14.95
N ALA A 518 6.31 -43.09 -15.52
CA ALA A 518 7.18 -42.01 -16.00
C ALA A 518 6.52 -41.07 -17.02
N ALA A 519 5.52 -41.53 -17.77
CA ALA A 519 4.75 -40.67 -18.66
C ALA A 519 3.78 -39.76 -17.89
N LEU A 520 3.20 -40.23 -16.78
CA LEU A 520 2.37 -39.40 -15.90
C LEU A 520 3.21 -38.35 -15.18
N GLU A 521 4.46 -38.66 -14.82
CA GLU A 521 5.41 -37.67 -14.29
C GLU A 521 5.57 -36.49 -15.25
N CYS A 522 5.73 -36.78 -16.55
CA CYS A 522 5.86 -35.75 -17.58
C CYS A 522 4.59 -34.90 -17.72
N ILE A 523 3.40 -35.52 -17.66
CA ILE A 523 2.11 -34.80 -17.71
C ILE A 523 1.94 -33.90 -16.49
N PHE A 524 2.24 -34.39 -15.29
CA PHE A 524 2.17 -33.62 -14.06
C PHE A 524 3.13 -32.41 -14.11
N ALA A 525 4.38 -32.64 -14.53
CA ALA A 525 5.38 -31.59 -14.66
C ALA A 525 4.96 -30.53 -15.70
N MET A 526 4.40 -30.95 -16.84
CA MET A 526 3.85 -30.04 -17.86
C MET A 526 2.70 -29.20 -17.33
N ASN A 527 1.69 -29.83 -16.70
CA ASN A 527 0.51 -29.15 -16.18
C ASN A 527 0.89 -28.05 -15.18
N ASN A 528 1.78 -28.36 -14.23
CA ASN A 528 2.20 -27.41 -13.21
C ASN A 528 3.10 -26.31 -13.80
N LEU A 529 4.07 -26.67 -14.65
CA LEU A 529 4.98 -25.69 -15.23
C LEU A 529 4.25 -24.73 -16.20
N LEU A 530 3.30 -25.24 -16.98
CA LEU A 530 2.46 -24.41 -17.84
C LEU A 530 1.62 -23.45 -17.00
N TYR A 531 1.02 -23.92 -15.90
CA TYR A 531 0.26 -23.07 -14.99
C TYR A 531 1.11 -21.93 -14.41
N ILE A 532 2.34 -22.23 -13.97
CA ILE A 532 3.30 -21.21 -13.48
C ILE A 532 3.57 -20.19 -14.60
N VAL A 533 3.89 -20.65 -15.81
CA VAL A 533 4.18 -19.77 -16.96
C VAL A 533 2.98 -18.89 -17.33
N GLN A 534 1.77 -19.44 -17.31
CA GLN A 534 0.54 -18.67 -17.57
C GLN A 534 0.35 -17.61 -16.49
N LYS A 535 0.47 -17.95 -15.21
CA LYS A 535 0.35 -16.96 -14.12
C LYS A 535 1.40 -15.86 -14.18
N VAL A 536 2.62 -16.17 -14.62
CA VAL A 536 3.65 -15.15 -14.86
C VAL A 536 3.28 -14.25 -16.04
N LYS A 537 2.74 -14.79 -17.14
CA LYS A 537 2.31 -14.00 -18.31
C LYS A 537 1.10 -13.11 -18.01
N ASP A 538 0.17 -13.58 -17.20
CA ASP A 538 -1.08 -12.90 -16.88
C ASP A 538 -0.92 -11.81 -15.81
N SER A 539 0.29 -11.57 -15.31
CA SER A 539 0.55 -10.64 -14.21
C SER A 539 1.82 -9.82 -14.43
N GLU A 540 1.99 -8.79 -13.59
CA GLU A 540 3.18 -7.95 -13.56
C GLU A 540 4.48 -8.73 -13.25
N LEU A 541 4.37 -9.99 -12.77
CA LEU A 541 5.51 -10.92 -12.66
C LEU A 541 6.24 -11.10 -14.00
N GLY A 542 5.52 -11.04 -15.13
CA GLY A 542 6.13 -11.17 -16.45
C GLY A 542 7.15 -10.07 -16.74
N LYS A 543 6.88 -8.84 -16.27
CA LYS A 543 7.81 -7.71 -16.42
C LYS A 543 9.04 -7.86 -15.53
N ILE A 544 8.86 -8.37 -14.32
CA ILE A 544 9.94 -8.58 -13.34
C ILE A 544 10.87 -9.73 -13.76
N LEU A 545 10.31 -10.87 -14.21
CA LEU A 545 11.10 -12.06 -14.56
C LEU A 545 11.67 -12.01 -15.98
N GLY A 546 10.99 -11.31 -16.89
CA GLY A 546 11.40 -11.07 -18.27
C GLY A 546 11.16 -12.23 -19.24
N ASP A 547 11.21 -11.91 -20.55
CA ASP A 547 10.93 -12.85 -21.64
C ASP A 547 11.89 -14.04 -21.70
N HIS A 548 13.14 -13.84 -21.30
CA HIS A 548 14.14 -14.91 -21.28
C HIS A 548 13.71 -16.07 -20.36
N TRP A 549 13.19 -15.72 -19.18
CA TRP A 549 12.68 -16.69 -18.22
C TRP A 549 11.52 -17.50 -18.82
N ILE A 550 10.55 -16.81 -19.46
CA ILE A 550 9.38 -17.42 -20.09
C ILE A 550 9.78 -18.36 -21.23
N LYS A 551 10.72 -17.95 -22.07
CA LYS A 551 11.24 -18.76 -23.19
C LYS A 551 11.90 -20.04 -22.69
N ARG A 552 12.74 -19.95 -21.66
CA ARG A 552 13.42 -21.12 -21.07
C ARG A 552 12.44 -22.14 -20.51
N ARG A 553 11.44 -21.70 -19.73
CA ARG A 553 10.41 -22.60 -19.18
C ARG A 553 9.50 -23.17 -20.26
N SER A 554 9.15 -22.37 -21.27
CA SER A 554 8.42 -22.87 -22.45
C SER A 554 9.20 -23.96 -23.20
N GLY A 555 10.54 -23.84 -23.29
CA GLY A 555 11.41 -24.88 -23.82
C GLY A 555 11.35 -26.18 -22.99
N LYS A 556 11.39 -26.06 -21.66
CA LYS A 556 11.27 -27.20 -20.73
C LYS A 556 9.91 -27.90 -20.84
N ILE A 557 8.80 -27.15 -21.03
CA ILE A 557 7.47 -27.73 -21.31
C ILE A 557 7.49 -28.57 -22.59
N ARG A 558 8.08 -28.04 -23.68
CA ARG A 558 8.23 -28.80 -24.94
C ARG A 558 9.10 -30.05 -24.78
N GLN A 559 10.14 -29.99 -23.94
CA GLN A 559 10.98 -31.14 -23.60
C GLN A 559 10.18 -32.23 -22.88
N TYR A 560 9.35 -31.87 -21.91
CA TYR A 560 8.47 -32.82 -21.23
C TYR A 560 7.45 -33.44 -22.19
N SER A 561 6.85 -32.66 -23.09
CA SER A 561 5.94 -33.18 -24.13
C SER A 561 6.62 -34.21 -25.03
N LYS A 562 7.83 -33.91 -25.52
CA LYS A 562 8.64 -34.88 -26.30
C LYS A 562 9.01 -36.13 -25.49
N SER A 563 9.34 -35.97 -24.21
CA SER A 563 9.65 -37.09 -23.32
C SER A 563 8.44 -37.98 -23.09
N TYR A 564 7.27 -37.39 -22.82
CA TYR A 564 5.99 -38.09 -22.69
C TYR A 564 5.68 -38.91 -23.94
N LEU A 565 5.78 -38.31 -25.14
CA LEU A 565 5.53 -39.01 -26.41
C LEU A 565 6.48 -40.20 -26.59
N ARG A 566 7.77 -39.99 -26.29
CA ARG A 566 8.77 -41.05 -26.38
C ARG A 566 8.49 -42.17 -25.38
N ILE A 567 8.19 -41.87 -24.12
CA ILE A 567 7.98 -42.90 -23.08
C ILE A 567 6.70 -43.70 -23.37
N SER A 568 5.60 -43.00 -23.67
CA SER A 568 4.27 -43.63 -23.85
C SER A 568 4.16 -44.41 -25.15
N TRP A 569 4.60 -43.81 -26.27
CA TRP A 569 4.22 -44.30 -27.60
C TRP A 569 5.32 -45.07 -28.32
N THR A 570 6.60 -45.01 -27.88
CA THR A 570 7.69 -45.72 -28.57
C THR A 570 7.47 -47.23 -28.63
N LYS A 571 6.96 -47.84 -27.55
CA LYS A 571 6.67 -49.28 -27.51
C LYS A 571 5.53 -49.67 -28.46
N ALA A 572 4.48 -48.86 -28.54
CA ALA A 572 3.38 -49.11 -29.48
C ALA A 572 3.84 -48.93 -30.94
N LEU A 573 4.63 -47.89 -31.21
CA LEU A 573 5.14 -47.56 -32.54
C LEU A 573 6.24 -48.53 -33.01
N SER A 574 6.97 -49.21 -32.12
CA SER A 574 7.99 -50.17 -32.52
C SER A 574 7.40 -51.39 -33.22
N TYR A 575 6.16 -51.77 -32.92
CA TYR A 575 5.46 -52.85 -33.62
C TYR A 575 5.16 -52.55 -35.09
N PHE A 576 5.21 -51.27 -35.50
CA PHE A 576 5.09 -50.86 -36.90
C PHE A 576 6.42 -50.87 -37.66
N LYS A 577 7.56 -50.87 -36.94
CA LYS A 577 8.88 -50.83 -37.56
C LYS A 577 9.26 -52.22 -38.07
N GLU A 578 9.92 -52.26 -39.23
CA GLU A 578 10.53 -53.50 -39.73
C GLU A 578 11.74 -53.85 -38.86
N ASP A 579 11.67 -54.97 -38.14
CA ASP A 579 12.91 -55.63 -37.71
C ASP A 579 13.68 -56.01 -38.97
N GLY A 580 14.84 -55.38 -39.17
CA GLY A 580 15.77 -55.67 -40.25
C GLY A 580 16.43 -57.06 -40.14
N HIS A 581 15.63 -58.11 -40.03
CA HIS A 581 16.08 -59.51 -40.00
C HIS A 581 15.25 -60.36 -40.98
N GLY A 582 15.38 -60.07 -42.27
CA GLY A 582 14.77 -60.92 -43.29
C GLY A 582 14.99 -60.57 -44.76
N SER A 583 15.74 -59.52 -45.10
CA SER A 583 16.04 -59.21 -46.51
C SER A 583 17.52 -58.93 -46.72
N GLY A 584 18.33 -59.98 -46.54
CA GLY A 584 19.72 -60.03 -46.97
C GLY A 584 19.92 -61.29 -47.82
N SER A 585 19.41 -61.30 -49.04
CA SER A 585 19.90 -62.23 -50.07
C SER A 585 21.07 -61.56 -50.79
N GLY A 586 22.24 -62.11 -50.55
CA GLY A 586 23.51 -61.73 -51.15
C GLY A 586 24.47 -62.91 -51.15
N SER A 587 24.12 -63.93 -51.94
CA SER A 587 25.01 -64.96 -52.53
C SER A 587 25.61 -66.06 -51.64
N GLY A 588 25.18 -67.29 -51.88
CA GLY A 588 25.76 -68.52 -51.31
C GLY A 588 24.98 -69.77 -51.72
N SER A 589 25.33 -70.31 -52.89
CA SER A 589 24.85 -71.54 -53.54
C SER A 589 24.35 -72.68 -52.63
N GLY A 590 23.19 -73.27 -52.97
CA GLY A 590 22.71 -74.52 -52.36
C GLY A 590 21.31 -74.94 -52.81
N SER A 591 21.26 -75.83 -53.80
CA SER A 591 20.09 -76.56 -54.30
C SER A 591 19.25 -77.23 -53.20
N GLY A 592 17.92 -77.23 -53.33
CA GLY A 592 17.06 -78.13 -52.56
C GLY A 592 15.62 -77.67 -52.36
N SER A 593 14.70 -78.29 -53.09
CA SER A 593 13.24 -78.24 -52.95
C SER A 593 12.73 -78.31 -51.49
N GLY A 594 11.83 -77.40 -51.10
CA GLY A 594 11.14 -77.39 -49.80
C GLY A 594 10.05 -76.32 -49.70
N SER A 595 8.86 -76.68 -50.16
CA SER A 595 7.62 -75.90 -50.17
C SER A 595 7.15 -75.41 -48.78
N GLY A 596 6.70 -74.15 -48.68
CA GLY A 596 5.55 -73.76 -47.84
C GLY A 596 5.74 -73.03 -46.50
N SER A 597 6.93 -73.03 -45.88
CA SER A 597 7.04 -72.65 -44.44
C SER A 597 7.41 -71.18 -44.14
N GLY A 598 8.08 -70.46 -45.06
CA GLY A 598 8.53 -69.07 -44.82
C GLY A 598 7.41 -68.02 -44.91
N HIS A 599 6.36 -68.28 -45.70
CA HIS A 599 5.26 -67.34 -45.86
C HIS A 599 4.23 -67.45 -44.73
N SER A 600 4.10 -68.63 -44.10
CA SER A 600 3.24 -68.83 -42.93
C SER A 600 3.86 -68.24 -41.66
N SER A 601 5.19 -68.36 -41.49
CA SER A 601 5.92 -67.78 -40.36
C SER A 601 5.94 -66.25 -40.40
N SER A 602 6.14 -65.65 -41.58
CA SER A 602 6.04 -64.20 -41.80
C SER A 602 4.61 -63.67 -41.58
N ARG A 603 3.58 -64.39 -42.03
CA ARG A 603 2.17 -64.01 -41.75
C ARG A 603 1.81 -64.14 -40.27
N MET A 604 2.39 -65.10 -39.56
CA MET A 604 2.16 -65.29 -38.13
C MET A 604 2.83 -64.18 -37.30
N SER A 605 4.06 -63.78 -37.66
CA SER A 605 4.75 -62.66 -36.98
C SER A 605 4.05 -61.32 -37.21
N ILE A 606 3.52 -61.07 -38.40
CA ILE A 606 2.70 -59.88 -38.69
C ILE A 606 1.42 -59.87 -37.84
N LYS A 607 0.72 -61.00 -37.75
CA LYS A 607 -0.47 -61.15 -36.88
C LYS A 607 -0.14 -60.89 -35.41
N GLU A 608 1.02 -61.33 -34.95
CA GLU A 608 1.50 -61.08 -33.59
C GLU A 608 1.82 -59.60 -33.35
N ARG A 609 2.42 -58.90 -34.32
CA ARG A 609 2.63 -57.44 -34.26
C ARG A 609 1.32 -56.66 -34.13
N PHE A 610 0.29 -56.99 -34.92
CA PHE A 610 -1.04 -56.40 -34.77
C PHE A 610 -1.64 -56.64 -33.39
N LYS A 611 -1.54 -57.86 -32.86
CA LYS A 611 -2.02 -58.20 -31.52
C LYS A 611 -1.28 -57.41 -30.42
N ASN A 612 0.04 -57.34 -30.53
CA ASN A 612 0.88 -56.62 -29.57
C ASN A 612 0.62 -55.11 -29.59
N PHE A 613 0.42 -54.53 -30.77
CA PHE A 613 -0.02 -53.15 -30.91
C PHE A 613 -1.38 -52.92 -30.23
N ASN A 614 -2.39 -53.76 -30.52
CA ASN A 614 -3.72 -53.60 -29.92
C ASN A 614 -3.66 -53.63 -28.38
N MET A 615 -2.87 -54.55 -27.79
CA MET A 615 -2.69 -54.64 -26.34
C MET A 615 -1.99 -53.39 -25.78
N ALA A 616 -0.92 -52.94 -26.43
CA ALA A 616 -0.19 -51.75 -25.98
C ALA A 616 -1.05 -50.48 -26.10
N PHE A 617 -1.80 -50.33 -27.19
CA PHE A 617 -2.73 -49.21 -27.39
C PHE A 617 -3.86 -49.21 -26.37
N GLU A 618 -4.48 -50.37 -26.09
CA GLU A 618 -5.55 -50.49 -25.10
C GLU A 618 -5.07 -50.16 -23.68
N GLU A 619 -3.84 -50.57 -23.33
CA GLU A 619 -3.21 -50.23 -22.06
C GLU A 619 -2.98 -48.71 -21.93
N ILE A 620 -2.41 -48.09 -22.96
CA ILE A 620 -2.19 -46.64 -23.04
C ILE A 620 -3.52 -45.91 -22.94
N TYR A 621 -4.51 -46.28 -23.76
CA TYR A 621 -5.83 -45.65 -23.79
C TYR A 621 -6.53 -45.74 -22.43
N ARG A 622 -6.53 -46.92 -21.79
CA ARG A 622 -7.13 -47.12 -20.46
C ARG A 622 -6.47 -46.26 -19.38
N ASN A 623 -5.15 -46.12 -19.41
CA ASN A 623 -4.43 -45.32 -18.42
C ASN A 623 -4.62 -43.81 -18.68
N GLN A 624 -4.44 -43.37 -19.92
CA GLN A 624 -4.36 -41.95 -20.26
C GLN A 624 -5.71 -41.25 -20.39
N THR A 625 -6.81 -42.00 -20.52
CA THR A 625 -8.17 -41.44 -20.37
C THR A 625 -8.47 -41.02 -18.93
N LEU A 626 -7.81 -41.65 -17.94
CA LEU A 626 -7.94 -41.28 -16.53
C LEU A 626 -7.12 -40.04 -16.16
N TRP A 627 -6.11 -39.70 -16.96
CA TRP A 627 -5.28 -38.53 -16.71
C TRP A 627 -6.02 -37.26 -17.11
N LYS A 628 -5.64 -36.13 -16.51
CA LYS A 628 -6.27 -34.84 -16.79
C LYS A 628 -5.23 -33.79 -17.13
N VAL A 629 -5.43 -33.13 -18.26
CA VAL A 629 -4.67 -31.94 -18.67
C VAL A 629 -5.62 -30.76 -18.59
N PRO A 630 -5.58 -29.93 -17.53
CA PRO A 630 -6.56 -28.87 -17.32
C PRO A 630 -6.59 -27.82 -18.45
N ASP A 631 -5.42 -27.47 -18.99
CA ASP A 631 -5.30 -26.48 -20.05
C ASP A 631 -5.79 -27.05 -21.40
N PRO A 632 -6.79 -26.41 -22.05
CA PRO A 632 -7.38 -26.93 -23.27
C PRO A 632 -6.43 -26.88 -24.47
N GLN A 633 -5.57 -25.86 -24.55
CA GLN A 633 -4.63 -25.71 -25.66
C GLN A 633 -3.56 -26.80 -25.60
N LEU A 634 -2.93 -27.00 -24.44
CA LEU A 634 -1.96 -28.07 -24.23
C LEU A 634 -2.58 -29.44 -24.47
N ARG A 635 -3.82 -29.65 -24.01
CA ARG A 635 -4.55 -30.90 -24.23
C ARG A 635 -4.69 -31.20 -25.72
N GLU A 636 -5.11 -30.21 -26.50
CA GLU A 636 -5.31 -30.38 -27.94
C GLU A 636 -3.97 -30.55 -28.68
N GLU A 637 -2.93 -29.78 -28.32
CA GLU A 637 -1.59 -29.93 -28.88
C GLU A 637 -1.03 -31.34 -28.66
N LEU A 638 -1.26 -31.94 -27.48
CA LEU A 638 -0.87 -33.33 -27.20
C LEU A 638 -1.68 -34.31 -28.05
N LYS A 639 -3.01 -34.15 -28.15
CA LYS A 639 -3.89 -35.00 -28.98
C LYS A 639 -3.47 -34.97 -30.45
N ILE A 640 -3.20 -33.78 -30.99
CA ILE A 640 -2.69 -33.60 -32.35
C ILE A 640 -1.34 -34.29 -32.51
N SER A 641 -0.38 -34.04 -31.62
CA SER A 641 0.96 -34.62 -31.73
C SER A 641 0.96 -36.15 -31.64
N ILE A 642 0.10 -36.74 -30.82
CA ILE A 642 -0.08 -38.20 -30.78
C ILE A 642 -0.67 -38.71 -32.10
N SER A 643 -1.71 -38.05 -32.61
CA SER A 643 -2.40 -38.42 -33.85
C SER A 643 -1.48 -38.35 -35.06
N GLU A 644 -0.67 -37.29 -35.17
CA GLU A 644 0.35 -37.11 -36.23
C GLU A 644 1.43 -38.20 -36.23
N ASN A 645 1.73 -38.79 -35.06
CA ASN A 645 2.72 -39.86 -34.95
C ASN A 645 2.11 -41.25 -35.17
N VAL A 646 0.93 -41.52 -34.61
CA VAL A 646 0.33 -42.86 -34.57
C VAL A 646 -0.46 -43.17 -35.84
N ILE A 647 -1.28 -42.24 -36.33
CA ILE A 647 -2.21 -42.51 -37.44
C ILE A 647 -1.47 -42.76 -38.75
N PRO A 648 -0.49 -41.92 -39.18
CA PRO A 648 0.25 -42.19 -40.41
C PRO A 648 1.03 -43.50 -40.36
N ALA A 649 1.64 -43.80 -39.20
CA ALA A 649 2.36 -45.05 -39.00
C ALA A 649 1.43 -46.27 -39.08
N TYR A 650 0.25 -46.20 -38.47
CA TYR A 650 -0.76 -47.25 -38.54
C TYR A 650 -1.32 -47.42 -39.96
N ARG A 651 -1.66 -46.33 -40.67
CA ARG A 651 -2.13 -46.40 -42.07
C ARG A 651 -1.09 -47.06 -42.97
N ALA A 652 0.19 -46.70 -42.83
CA ALA A 652 1.27 -47.30 -43.61
C ALA A 652 1.43 -48.80 -43.30
N PHE A 653 1.36 -49.18 -42.02
CA PHE A 653 1.44 -50.57 -41.60
C PHE A 653 0.24 -51.40 -42.09
N LEU A 654 -0.97 -50.88 -41.94
CA LEU A 654 -2.21 -51.50 -42.42
C LEU A 654 -2.21 -51.64 -43.95
N GLY A 655 -1.78 -50.61 -44.69
CA GLY A 655 -1.68 -50.67 -46.15
C GLY A 655 -0.68 -51.70 -46.65
N ARG A 656 0.45 -51.88 -45.95
CA ARG A 656 1.49 -52.86 -46.33
C ARG A 656 1.12 -54.31 -46.00
N TYR A 657 0.50 -54.55 -44.85
CA TYR A 657 0.31 -55.90 -44.31
C TYR A 657 -1.15 -56.33 -44.14
N GLY A 658 -2.12 -55.43 -44.31
CA GLY A 658 -3.56 -55.70 -44.15
C GLY A 658 -4.03 -56.88 -45.00
N ASN A 659 -3.68 -56.88 -46.29
CA ASN A 659 -4.02 -57.97 -47.22
C ASN A 659 -3.44 -59.34 -46.79
N GLN A 660 -2.32 -59.35 -46.06
CA GLN A 660 -1.68 -60.59 -45.56
C GLN A 660 -2.36 -61.13 -44.29
N VAL A 661 -3.13 -60.31 -43.60
CA VAL A 661 -3.91 -60.70 -42.43
C VAL A 661 -5.36 -61.01 -42.82
N ASP A 662 -5.92 -60.28 -43.79
CA ASP A 662 -7.29 -60.43 -44.30
C ASP A 662 -7.56 -61.75 -45.03
N GLY A 663 -6.54 -62.36 -45.66
CA GLY A 663 -6.69 -63.65 -46.35
C GLY A 663 -6.84 -64.88 -45.43
N GLY A 664 -7.06 -64.73 -44.12
CA GLY A 664 -7.15 -65.84 -43.16
C GLY A 664 -8.54 -66.01 -42.52
N ARG A 665 -8.80 -67.18 -41.91
CA ARG A 665 -9.98 -67.39 -41.04
C ARG A 665 -9.88 -66.43 -39.84
N ASN A 666 -10.72 -65.39 -39.80
CA ASN A 666 -10.91 -64.39 -38.73
C ASN A 666 -9.98 -63.14 -38.76
N PRO A 667 -10.17 -62.22 -39.72
CA PRO A 667 -9.42 -60.96 -39.80
C PRO A 667 -9.66 -60.02 -38.60
N GLY A 668 -10.90 -59.93 -38.10
CA GLY A 668 -11.28 -59.07 -36.98
C GLY A 668 -10.66 -59.42 -35.62
N LYS A 669 -9.96 -60.56 -35.52
CA LYS A 669 -9.19 -60.91 -34.31
C LYS A 669 -7.85 -60.16 -34.24
N TYR A 670 -7.34 -59.69 -35.38
CA TYR A 670 -6.01 -59.09 -35.50
C TYR A 670 -6.11 -57.61 -35.89
N ILE A 671 -6.94 -57.27 -36.87
CA ILE A 671 -7.23 -55.88 -37.24
C ILE A 671 -8.49 -55.47 -36.48
N LYS A 672 -8.29 -54.84 -35.30
CA LYS A 672 -9.39 -54.46 -34.38
C LYS A 672 -9.88 -53.03 -34.61
N TYR A 673 -9.03 -52.15 -35.14
CA TYR A 673 -9.30 -50.72 -35.27
C TYR A 673 -9.12 -50.27 -36.72
N THR A 674 -10.01 -49.42 -37.22
CA THR A 674 -9.74 -48.63 -38.42
C THR A 674 -8.91 -47.38 -38.05
N PRO A 675 -8.23 -46.73 -39.01
CA PRO A 675 -7.56 -45.46 -38.75
C PRO A 675 -8.49 -44.41 -38.15
N GLU A 676 -9.75 -44.38 -38.58
CA GLU A 676 -10.79 -43.47 -38.08
C GLU A 676 -11.22 -43.82 -36.65
N ASP A 677 -11.31 -45.11 -36.30
CA ASP A 677 -11.59 -45.56 -34.94
C ASP A 677 -10.47 -45.16 -33.97
N LEU A 678 -9.21 -45.24 -34.40
CA LEU A 678 -8.07 -44.79 -33.60
C LEU A 678 -8.11 -43.28 -33.39
N GLU A 679 -8.40 -42.51 -34.42
CA GLU A 679 -8.52 -41.04 -34.33
C GLU A 679 -9.60 -40.63 -33.32
N SER A 680 -10.78 -41.27 -33.37
CA SER A 680 -11.87 -41.03 -32.42
C SER A 680 -11.54 -41.44 -30.97
N GLN A 681 -10.69 -42.45 -30.76
CA GLN A 681 -10.26 -42.82 -29.41
C GLN A 681 -9.16 -41.90 -28.91
N LEU A 682 -8.21 -41.51 -29.76
CA LEU A 682 -7.17 -40.55 -29.41
C LEU A 682 -7.76 -39.19 -29.02
N SER A 683 -8.88 -38.78 -29.63
CA SER A 683 -9.57 -37.55 -29.26
C SER A 683 -10.18 -37.57 -27.85
N ALA A 684 -10.33 -38.73 -27.20
CA ALA A 684 -10.88 -38.84 -25.83
C ALA A 684 -9.80 -38.84 -24.72
N LEU A 685 -8.52 -38.76 -25.08
CA LEU A 685 -7.42 -38.76 -24.11
C LEU A 685 -7.40 -37.50 -23.23
N PHE A 686 -6.92 -37.64 -21.99
CA PHE A 686 -6.66 -36.54 -21.03
C PHE A 686 -7.89 -35.76 -20.51
N GLU A 687 -9.09 -36.30 -20.66
CA GLU A 687 -10.32 -35.65 -20.20
C GLU A 687 -10.60 -35.88 -18.70
N GLY A 688 -9.96 -36.88 -18.08
CA GLY A 688 -10.11 -37.21 -16.66
C GLY A 688 -11.43 -37.89 -16.30
N SER A 689 -12.26 -38.22 -17.29
CA SER A 689 -13.50 -38.98 -17.13
C SER A 689 -13.30 -40.44 -17.56
N SER A 690 -13.83 -41.38 -16.78
CA SER A 690 -14.00 -42.75 -17.28
C SER A 690 -15.03 -42.71 -18.40
N VAL A 691 -14.56 -42.67 -19.66
CA VAL A 691 -15.44 -42.95 -20.79
C VAL A 691 -15.92 -44.38 -20.55
N SER A 692 -17.19 -44.49 -20.15
CA SER A 692 -17.87 -45.73 -19.82
C SER A 692 -17.50 -46.82 -20.81
N ALA A 693 -17.04 -47.95 -20.29
CA ALA A 693 -16.81 -49.19 -21.00
C ALA A 693 -18.11 -49.82 -21.57
N ASN A 694 -18.94 -49.05 -22.29
CA ASN A 694 -20.27 -49.46 -22.76
C ASN A 694 -20.56 -49.19 -24.25
N HIS A 695 -19.56 -48.84 -25.06
CA HIS A 695 -19.71 -48.87 -26.52
C HIS A 695 -18.78 -49.90 -27.16
N SER A 696 -19.15 -51.19 -27.02
CA SER A 696 -19.00 -52.25 -28.04
C SER A 696 -19.27 -53.67 -27.48
N ARG A 697 -20.35 -53.84 -26.70
CA ARG A 697 -20.97 -55.17 -26.47
C ARG A 697 -22.45 -55.13 -26.81
N ARG A 698 -22.75 -54.98 -28.10
CA ARG A 698 -23.89 -55.58 -28.82
C ARG A 698 -24.08 -54.85 -30.15
N ARG A 699 -23.71 -55.53 -31.23
CA ARG A 699 -24.66 -55.79 -32.31
C ARG A 699 -24.31 -57.13 -32.91
N THR A 700 -25.25 -58.05 -32.69
CA THR A 700 -25.50 -59.28 -33.46
C THR A 700 -25.50 -59.03 -34.95
#